data_AF-A0A0C9VZI8-F1
#
_entry.id   AF-A0A0C9VZI8-F1
#
_cell.length_a   1.000
_cell.length_b   1.000
_cell.length_c   1.000
_cell.angle_alpha   90.00
_cell.angle_beta   90.00
_cell.angle_gamma   90.00
#
_symmetry.space_group_name_H-M   'P 1'
#
loop_
_entity.id
_entity.type
_entity.pdbx_description
1 polymer ?
#
loop_
_entity_poly.entity_id
_entity_poly.type
_entity_poly.pdbx_seq_one_letter_code
_entity_poly.pdbx_strand_id
1 'polypeptide(L)'
;MARKSAPLIRGLARLALLQGIFAILVTASPSVESGTDIEQGVLQPHISSVDPSCTLPAAPATSGDASNARRNVPRDASSPEPASPNPKNPNSKVVASPSKSDIDTLLSRRLVFLVQQQTSASSIAKWTSTLKSDGTWPDVDYTSGCDAQRANWPAEDHWFRLGTLAAAWHGGFGTSSGFVKNATLLAQIGSAMDWWFARDFTVPSCLDTGGTGSCPCGTPGLWNTNWFSNVIGVSRPVSQVCLLLSTSNLSSTQQSNCSNIPLRSYSVFHRATKPSFLAGANTLDIASIGISGGLLTNNASGIQEAYGFVHNEVQVQVGFEKDGILPDGSFAQHAGILYNGNYGKDYTNDVLELEIEAAGTSFASADSSRAAFETLMNGSAWMIYENTKTKTLHWDFSAEGRFISFPVVDNQATASININISEIQQLGSLLPSTALQQVGSDLTDNTGSANVGGLTGNRMFWNSDYMVHRGKNYVTTLKMYSSRTHNAECTNAENPFGFHQSDGVLYTYQNGDEYEDIAAAMDWNMFPGITVDYNGTPLTCNTTNAQGIESFVGGASTGQVGAAVMRYTNPLTHSLSFQKAWFFLPNDIQHVAVSITNTSSTAPIFSILDQRKLNGDVFVNNTKQATPSGNYTHAQSLFHDSIGYVFPKLPVSVSAGSRTGKWSSLGISTQPDETVDLFAAWVDHNVTNNDTLSYSIYPSRSSASAFASEASNSPIQTIQEDRSIHAVVDTQNAIAMVVFWGSTGGSVSIPATKVSGLENSISITSNNALVLIVDEKNGSFAVSDPTQTLKTAQLTFNISGGAGSKVVSVQFPTGGQAGSSVILPYAKALASAQGGSRTSSASRLSLSPLSPYLILLAIPAVALFSAIDAFPV
;
A
#
# COMPACT_ATOMS: atom_id res chain seq x y z
N MET A 1 64.16 9.56 20.30
CA MET A 1 64.25 10.34 21.56
C MET A 1 62.90 11.00 21.77
N ALA A 2 62.28 11.12 22.95
CA ALA A 2 62.34 10.37 24.22
C ALA A 2 60.95 10.60 24.90
N ARG A 3 60.22 9.56 25.35
CA ARG A 3 60.03 9.13 26.78
C ARG A 3 59.48 10.25 27.72
N LYS A 4 58.64 10.05 28.75
CA LYS A 4 57.87 8.94 29.42
C LYS A 4 56.98 9.64 30.51
N SER A 5 55.93 9.09 31.15
CA SER A 5 55.04 7.92 30.92
C SER A 5 53.84 7.91 31.91
N ALA A 6 52.96 6.91 31.76
CA ALA A 6 51.92 6.36 32.66
C ALA A 6 52.39 5.99 34.10
N PRO A 7 51.60 5.32 35.02
CA PRO A 7 50.22 4.75 34.90
C PRO A 7 49.32 4.77 36.19
N LEU A 8 48.16 4.05 36.13
CA LEU A 8 47.61 3.11 37.15
C LEU A 8 46.84 3.61 38.42
N ILE A 9 45.54 3.26 38.56
CA ILE A 9 44.95 2.31 39.57
C ILE A 9 43.39 2.30 39.60
N ARG A 10 42.84 1.15 40.02
CA ARG A 10 41.43 0.68 40.09
C ARG A 10 40.58 1.32 41.21
N GLY A 11 39.23 1.27 41.07
CA GLY A 11 38.39 0.66 42.13
C GLY A 11 37.11 1.37 42.64
N LEU A 12 35.95 0.73 42.40
CA LEU A 12 34.79 0.54 43.31
C LEU A 12 33.98 1.73 43.91
N ALA A 13 32.82 1.99 43.28
CA ALA A 13 31.44 1.89 43.81
C ALA A 13 30.98 2.56 45.15
N ARG A 14 29.91 3.41 45.04
CA ARG A 14 28.60 3.42 45.78
C ARG A 14 28.05 4.81 46.21
N LEU A 15 26.79 5.05 45.82
CA LEU A 15 25.64 5.75 46.50
C LEU A 15 25.80 7.10 47.23
N ALA A 16 25.07 8.12 46.73
CA ALA A 16 23.98 8.91 47.38
C ALA A 16 23.63 10.10 46.44
N LEU A 17 22.40 10.43 45.99
CA LEU A 17 21.01 10.47 46.51
C LEU A 17 20.63 11.80 47.20
N LEU A 18 19.69 12.55 46.56
CA LEU A 18 18.86 13.73 46.96
C LEU A 18 18.71 14.63 45.70
N GLN A 19 17.57 14.90 45.04
CA GLN A 19 16.15 15.18 45.38
C GLN A 19 15.86 16.55 46.06
N GLY A 20 14.84 17.25 45.53
CA GLY A 20 14.29 18.53 46.03
C GLY A 20 14.02 19.55 44.90
N ILE A 21 12.97 19.42 44.09
CA ILE A 21 11.56 19.87 44.33
C ILE A 21 11.39 21.41 44.31
N PHE A 22 10.57 21.93 43.39
CA PHE A 22 9.35 22.70 43.72
C PHE A 22 8.41 22.86 42.51
N ALA A 23 7.10 22.98 42.77
CA ALA A 23 6.05 23.16 41.78
C ALA A 23 4.84 23.93 42.38
N ILE A 24 3.89 24.30 41.49
CA ILE A 24 2.44 24.56 41.72
C ILE A 24 1.96 26.02 42.00
N LEU A 25 1.23 26.54 40.99
CA LEU A 25 0.01 27.40 40.92
C LEU A 25 -0.21 28.63 41.84
N VAL A 26 -0.78 29.72 41.27
CA VAL A 26 -2.25 30.05 41.31
C VAL A 26 -2.58 31.39 40.59
N THR A 27 -3.73 31.39 39.89
CA THR A 27 -4.54 32.44 39.19
C THR A 27 -4.34 33.96 39.40
N ALA A 28 -4.61 34.77 38.36
CA ALA A 28 -5.70 35.80 38.34
C ALA A 28 -5.78 36.63 37.02
N SER A 29 -6.99 37.08 36.64
CA SER A 29 -7.28 38.21 35.72
C SER A 29 -7.91 39.36 36.53
N PRO A 30 -7.84 40.66 36.12
CA PRO A 30 -8.90 41.23 35.27
C PRO A 30 -8.55 42.48 34.39
N SER A 31 -9.55 42.92 33.60
CA SER A 31 -9.91 44.30 33.15
C SER A 31 -9.05 45.14 32.16
N VAL A 32 -9.55 45.28 30.92
CA VAL A 32 -10.06 46.52 30.23
C VAL A 32 -9.28 47.86 30.37
N GLU A 33 -8.82 48.49 29.27
CA GLU A 33 -9.48 49.65 28.57
C GLU A 33 -8.61 50.33 27.46
N SER A 34 -9.21 50.72 26.30
CA SER A 34 -8.70 51.62 25.21
C SER A 34 -7.36 51.26 24.51
N GLY A 35 -7.06 51.45 23.21
CA GLY A 35 -7.52 52.25 22.04
C GLY A 35 -6.24 52.50 21.19
N THR A 36 -6.15 52.69 19.87
CA THR A 36 -7.10 52.98 18.77
C THR A 36 -6.48 52.55 17.42
N ASP A 37 -7.33 52.11 16.47
CA ASP A 37 -7.27 52.18 14.99
C ASP A 37 -5.94 52.22 14.19
N ILE A 38 -5.87 51.39 13.14
CA ILE A 38 -5.80 51.80 11.71
C ILE A 38 -6.25 50.64 10.80
N GLU A 39 -6.84 50.98 9.65
CA GLU A 39 -7.69 50.14 8.80
C GLU A 39 -6.96 49.05 7.99
N GLN A 40 -7.60 47.87 7.85
CA GLN A 40 -7.61 47.09 6.60
C GLN A 40 -9.00 46.50 6.35
N GLY A 41 -9.54 46.71 5.14
CA GLY A 41 -10.88 46.28 4.76
C GLY A 41 -10.91 44.82 4.30
N VAL A 42 -11.80 44.02 4.89
CA VAL A 42 -12.13 42.65 4.46
C VAL A 42 -13.63 42.56 4.20
N LEU A 43 -14.00 42.03 3.04
CA LEU A 43 -15.39 41.81 2.65
C LEU A 43 -15.97 40.59 3.38
N GLN A 44 -17.15 40.76 3.98
CA GLN A 44 -17.88 39.69 4.66
C GLN A 44 -18.59 38.74 3.66
N PRO A 45 -18.65 37.43 3.94
CA PRO A 45 -19.73 36.57 3.49
C PRO A 45 -20.89 36.59 4.50
N HIS A 46 -22.12 36.66 4.02
CA HIS A 46 -23.33 36.61 4.85
C HIS A 46 -23.53 35.23 5.48
N ILE A 47 -23.79 35.21 6.80
CA ILE A 47 -24.33 34.05 7.51
C ILE A 47 -25.86 34.17 7.53
N SER A 48 -26.56 33.14 7.04
CA SER A 48 -28.00 32.98 7.24
C SER A 48 -28.29 31.61 7.86
N SER A 49 -28.85 31.62 9.07
CA SER A 49 -29.29 30.45 9.83
C SER A 49 -30.41 29.66 9.13
N VAL A 50 -30.36 28.33 9.20
CA VAL A 50 -31.50 27.45 8.86
C VAL A 50 -31.69 26.37 9.94
N ASP A 51 -32.95 26.11 10.26
CA ASP A 51 -33.47 25.20 11.29
C ASP A 51 -33.24 23.70 10.95
N PRO A 52 -33.14 22.79 11.94
CA PRO A 52 -32.92 21.37 11.68
C PRO A 52 -34.24 20.57 11.65
N SER A 53 -34.77 20.31 10.45
CA SER A 53 -35.84 19.31 10.28
C SER A 53 -35.81 18.62 8.90
N CYS A 54 -35.18 17.45 8.81
CA CYS A 54 -35.25 16.59 7.61
C CYS A 54 -35.39 15.10 7.99
N THR A 55 -36.64 14.66 8.10
CA THR A 55 -37.01 13.24 7.96
C THR A 55 -36.92 12.83 6.49
N LEU A 56 -36.20 11.75 6.18
CA LEU A 56 -36.14 11.15 4.84
C LEU A 56 -37.44 10.40 4.50
N PRO A 57 -38.09 10.65 3.35
CA PRO A 57 -39.18 9.81 2.85
C PRO A 57 -38.63 8.65 1.99
N ALA A 58 -39.29 7.49 2.07
CA ALA A 58 -38.95 6.30 1.29
C ALA A 58 -39.25 6.46 -0.21
N ALA A 59 -38.41 5.90 -1.07
CA ALA A 59 -38.64 5.83 -2.51
C ALA A 59 -39.73 4.77 -2.85
N PRO A 60 -40.69 5.07 -3.74
CA PRO A 60 -41.77 4.16 -4.07
C PRO A 60 -41.39 3.14 -5.15
N ALA A 61 -41.97 1.94 -5.07
CA ALA A 61 -41.91 0.95 -6.14
C ALA A 61 -42.84 1.33 -7.31
N THR A 62 -42.38 1.14 -8.55
CA THR A 62 -43.21 1.29 -9.75
C THR A 62 -43.14 0.05 -10.64
N SER A 63 -44.28 -0.62 -10.79
CA SER A 63 -44.54 -1.65 -11.80
C SER A 63 -44.93 -1.02 -13.15
N GLY A 64 -44.51 -1.60 -14.28
CA GLY A 64 -45.02 -1.21 -15.60
C GLY A 64 -44.39 -1.97 -16.78
N ASP A 65 -45.21 -2.74 -17.51
CA ASP A 65 -44.88 -3.49 -18.73
C ASP A 65 -44.24 -2.67 -19.88
N ALA A 66 -43.40 -3.34 -20.71
CA ALA A 66 -43.60 -3.40 -22.17
C ALA A 66 -42.66 -4.38 -22.93
N SER A 67 -43.24 -5.51 -23.38
CA SER A 67 -43.06 -6.15 -24.70
C SER A 67 -41.68 -6.40 -25.36
N ASN A 68 -41.32 -7.70 -25.41
CA ASN A 68 -40.98 -8.50 -26.61
C ASN A 68 -40.12 -7.92 -27.77
N ALA A 69 -38.97 -8.56 -28.00
CA ALA A 69 -38.55 -9.00 -29.34
C ALA A 69 -37.92 -10.41 -29.28
N ARG A 70 -38.48 -11.38 -30.03
CA ARG A 70 -38.03 -12.79 -30.04
C ARG A 70 -37.13 -13.13 -31.23
N ARG A 71 -36.21 -14.08 -31.03
CA ARG A 71 -35.88 -15.27 -31.86
C ARG A 71 -34.94 -16.16 -31.03
N ASN A 72 -35.38 -17.32 -30.52
CA ASN A 72 -35.25 -18.68 -31.12
C ASN A 72 -33.78 -19.01 -31.48
N VAL A 73 -33.17 -20.15 -31.10
CA VAL A 73 -33.51 -21.59 -31.24
C VAL A 73 -32.57 -22.41 -30.29
N PRO A 74 -32.76 -23.72 -29.96
CA PRO A 74 -33.92 -24.45 -29.43
C PRO A 74 -33.66 -24.96 -27.97
N ARG A 75 -34.61 -25.72 -27.39
CA ARG A 75 -34.33 -26.59 -26.23
C ARG A 75 -33.85 -27.95 -26.71
N ASP A 76 -32.93 -28.57 -25.97
CA ASP A 76 -32.87 -30.03 -25.87
C ASP A 76 -32.75 -30.43 -24.40
N ALA A 77 -33.36 -31.54 -24.01
CA ALA A 77 -33.59 -31.88 -22.61
C ALA A 77 -33.03 -33.26 -22.25
N SER A 78 -32.01 -33.27 -21.40
CA SER A 78 -31.60 -34.47 -20.66
C SER A 78 -30.85 -34.07 -19.38
N SER A 79 -31.46 -34.37 -18.23
CA SER A 79 -30.76 -34.37 -16.94
C SER A 79 -30.02 -35.69 -16.76
N PRO A 80 -28.76 -35.68 -16.31
CA PRO A 80 -28.15 -36.82 -15.62
C PRO A 80 -28.32 -36.66 -14.10
N GLU A 81 -28.63 -37.75 -13.41
CA GLU A 81 -28.59 -37.85 -11.95
C GLU A 81 -27.16 -37.63 -11.39
N PRO A 82 -27.01 -37.23 -10.11
CA PRO A 82 -25.70 -37.11 -9.48
C PRO A 82 -25.02 -38.48 -9.35
N ALA A 83 -23.80 -38.59 -9.88
CA ALA A 83 -23.01 -39.81 -9.80
C ALA A 83 -22.55 -40.10 -8.35
N SER A 84 -22.76 -41.34 -7.90
CA SER A 84 -22.23 -41.85 -6.63
C SER A 84 -20.69 -41.86 -6.61
N PRO A 85 -20.04 -41.68 -5.44
CA PRO A 85 -18.58 -41.55 -5.37
C PRO A 85 -17.86 -42.87 -5.67
N ASN A 86 -16.97 -42.83 -6.67
CA ASN A 86 -16.12 -43.97 -7.04
C ASN A 86 -14.84 -43.96 -6.19
N PRO A 87 -14.50 -45.02 -5.44
CA PRO A 87 -13.37 -44.99 -4.50
C PRO A 87 -12.01 -45.30 -5.18
N LYS A 88 -10.94 -44.80 -4.55
CA LYS A 88 -9.49 -45.06 -4.80
C LYS A 88 -8.80 -44.19 -5.89
N ASN A 89 -8.27 -43.04 -5.45
CA ASN A 89 -7.02 -42.51 -5.99
C ASN A 89 -5.86 -42.95 -5.06
N PRO A 90 -4.88 -43.76 -5.51
CA PRO A 90 -3.84 -44.30 -4.61
C PRO A 90 -2.80 -43.30 -4.08
N ASN A 91 -2.78 -42.06 -4.60
CA ASN A 91 -1.75 -41.07 -4.29
C ASN A 91 -2.23 -39.86 -3.45
N SER A 92 -3.43 -39.92 -2.84
CA SER A 92 -3.73 -39.00 -1.73
C SER A 92 -2.83 -39.37 -0.55
N LYS A 93 -1.83 -38.54 -0.22
CA LYS A 93 -1.22 -38.55 1.11
C LYS A 93 -2.37 -38.42 2.11
N VAL A 94 -2.60 -39.46 2.90
CA VAL A 94 -3.55 -39.39 4.01
C VAL A 94 -2.95 -38.36 4.97
N VAL A 95 -3.54 -37.17 5.01
CA VAL A 95 -3.23 -36.18 6.05
C VAL A 95 -3.56 -36.87 7.37
N ALA A 96 -2.54 -37.08 8.20
CA ALA A 96 -2.75 -37.72 9.49
C ALA A 96 -3.68 -36.83 10.31
N SER A 97 -4.70 -37.42 10.94
CA SER A 97 -5.57 -36.68 11.85
C SER A 97 -4.70 -35.96 12.90
N PRO A 98 -4.93 -34.66 13.17
CA PRO A 98 -4.09 -33.89 14.07
C PRO A 98 -3.91 -34.59 15.42
N SER A 99 -2.66 -34.76 15.84
CA SER A 99 -2.39 -35.40 17.12
C SER A 99 -2.70 -34.43 18.26
N LYS A 100 -2.95 -34.96 19.47
CA LYS A 100 -3.08 -34.10 20.66
C LYS A 100 -1.81 -33.27 20.89
N SER A 101 -0.64 -33.79 20.52
CA SER A 101 0.65 -33.07 20.58
C SER A 101 0.71 -31.88 19.63
N ASP A 102 0.08 -31.95 18.45
CA ASP A 102 0.00 -30.82 17.51
C ASP A 102 -0.84 -29.68 18.10
N ILE A 103 -2.01 -30.02 18.67
CA ILE A 103 -2.92 -29.08 19.31
C ILE A 103 -2.27 -28.42 20.53
N ASP A 104 -1.54 -29.20 21.35
CA ASP A 104 -0.84 -28.68 22.53
C ASP A 104 0.35 -27.78 22.15
N THR A 105 1.04 -28.09 21.04
CA THR A 105 2.11 -27.25 20.47
C THR A 105 1.54 -25.92 19.97
N LEU A 106 0.44 -25.99 19.21
CA LEU A 106 -0.27 -24.83 18.67
C LEU A 106 -0.77 -23.92 19.80
N LEU A 107 -1.45 -24.49 20.80
CA LEU A 107 -1.92 -23.76 21.99
C LEU A 107 -0.78 -23.03 22.71
N SER A 108 0.34 -23.73 22.94
CA SER A 108 1.50 -23.17 23.64
C SER A 108 2.08 -21.96 22.92
N ARG A 109 2.24 -22.04 21.58
CA ARG A 109 2.75 -20.94 20.76
C ARG A 109 1.77 -19.76 20.70
N ARG A 110 0.47 -20.05 20.53
CA ARG A 110 -0.57 -19.01 20.51
C ARG A 110 -0.61 -18.22 21.80
N LEU A 111 -0.56 -18.88 22.95
CA LEU A 111 -0.48 -18.21 24.26
C LEU A 111 0.75 -17.29 24.39
N VAL A 112 1.88 -17.63 23.75
CA VAL A 112 3.07 -16.76 23.69
C VAL A 112 2.81 -15.53 22.80
N PHE A 113 2.26 -15.70 21.60
CA PHE A 113 1.88 -14.58 20.72
C PHE A 113 0.89 -13.63 21.40
N LEU A 114 -0.19 -14.14 21.99
CA LEU A 114 -1.19 -13.33 22.69
C LEU A 114 -0.62 -12.53 23.87
N VAL A 115 0.44 -13.03 24.52
CA VAL A 115 1.18 -12.30 25.54
C VAL A 115 2.12 -11.26 24.93
N GLN A 116 2.78 -11.56 23.81
CA GLN A 116 3.71 -10.66 23.11
C GLN A 116 3.01 -9.49 22.41
N GLN A 117 1.78 -9.68 21.92
CA GLN A 117 0.92 -8.63 21.37
C GLN A 117 0.58 -7.53 22.40
N GLN A 118 0.74 -7.80 23.70
CA GLN A 118 0.48 -6.83 24.77
C GLN A 118 1.77 -6.07 25.12
N THR A 119 1.84 -4.80 24.77
CA THR A 119 3.10 -4.03 24.76
C THR A 119 3.50 -3.39 26.10
N SER A 120 2.55 -3.15 27.02
CA SER A 120 2.86 -2.50 28.31
C SER A 120 1.92 -2.89 29.47
N ALA A 121 2.50 -3.02 30.67
CA ALA A 121 1.77 -3.16 31.94
C ALA A 121 1.38 -1.81 32.58
N SER A 122 1.83 -0.67 32.05
CA SER A 122 1.72 0.65 32.70
C SER A 122 0.29 1.04 33.06
N SER A 123 -0.69 0.66 32.25
CA SER A 123 -2.10 0.99 32.44
C SER A 123 -2.83 0.05 33.41
N ILE A 124 -2.27 -1.10 33.78
CA ILE A 124 -2.93 -2.11 34.62
C ILE A 124 -3.34 -1.53 35.99
N ALA A 125 -2.46 -0.75 36.63
CA ALA A 125 -2.75 -0.12 37.91
C ALA A 125 -3.89 0.92 37.80
N LYS A 126 -3.93 1.69 36.70
CA LYS A 126 -5.04 2.60 36.41
C LYS A 126 -6.33 1.80 36.26
N TRP A 127 -6.38 0.84 35.33
CA TRP A 127 -7.61 0.10 35.02
C TRP A 127 -8.14 -0.75 36.19
N THR A 128 -7.27 -1.38 36.97
CA THR A 128 -7.69 -2.15 38.16
C THR A 128 -8.19 -1.25 39.31
N SER A 129 -7.71 -0.01 39.41
CA SER A 129 -8.20 0.97 40.40
C SER A 129 -9.45 1.74 39.96
N THR A 130 -9.68 1.90 38.65
CA THR A 130 -10.84 2.62 38.08
C THR A 130 -11.97 1.72 37.61
N LEU A 131 -11.82 0.39 37.65
CA LEU A 131 -12.89 -0.56 37.38
C LEU A 131 -14.01 -0.37 38.40
N LYS A 132 -15.22 -0.06 37.93
CA LYS A 132 -16.41 0.09 38.76
C LYS A 132 -16.91 -1.27 39.24
N SER A 133 -17.69 -1.27 40.31
CA SER A 133 -18.31 -2.47 40.89
C SER A 133 -19.29 -3.20 39.97
N ASP A 134 -19.68 -2.59 38.84
CA ASP A 134 -20.51 -3.23 37.82
C ASP A 134 -19.69 -3.95 36.74
N GLY A 135 -18.38 -3.75 36.65
CA GLY A 135 -17.52 -4.29 35.59
C GLY A 135 -17.17 -3.31 34.46
N THR A 136 -17.55 -2.03 34.56
CA THR A 136 -17.23 -1.00 33.55
C THR A 136 -16.08 -0.08 33.94
N TRP A 137 -15.47 0.56 32.94
CA TRP A 137 -14.60 1.71 33.16
C TRP A 137 -15.35 3.04 32.94
N PRO A 138 -14.98 4.13 33.64
CA PRO A 138 -15.62 5.44 33.46
C PRO A 138 -15.15 6.19 32.20
N ASP A 139 -13.99 5.79 31.65
CA ASP A 139 -13.33 6.40 30.49
C ASP A 139 -13.45 5.54 29.21
N VAL A 140 -14.46 4.68 29.14
CA VAL A 140 -14.85 3.92 27.95
C VAL A 140 -16.27 4.33 27.57
N ASP A 141 -16.48 4.73 26.32
CA ASP A 141 -17.82 5.00 25.79
C ASP A 141 -18.47 3.68 25.33
N TYR A 142 -19.55 3.30 26.01
CA TYR A 142 -20.32 2.09 25.75
C TYR A 142 -21.56 2.32 24.86
N THR A 143 -21.66 3.47 24.20
CA THR A 143 -22.74 3.76 23.25
C THR A 143 -22.77 2.68 22.16
N SER A 144 -23.95 2.10 21.93
CA SER A 144 -24.17 0.94 21.04
C SER A 144 -25.34 1.18 20.10
N GLY A 145 -25.52 0.29 19.12
CA GLY A 145 -26.56 0.37 18.11
C GLY A 145 -26.26 1.40 17.02
N CYS A 146 -27.26 2.18 16.61
CA CYS A 146 -27.12 3.19 15.56
C CYS A 146 -26.45 4.49 16.02
N ASP A 147 -26.47 4.77 17.33
CA ASP A 147 -25.87 5.99 17.90
C ASP A 147 -24.35 5.83 18.13
N ALA A 148 -23.83 4.61 17.96
CA ALA A 148 -22.42 4.28 18.13
C ALA A 148 -21.54 4.79 16.98
N GLN A 149 -20.32 5.22 17.31
CA GLN A 149 -19.27 5.46 16.32
C GLN A 149 -19.00 4.17 15.51
N ARG A 150 -19.04 4.25 14.18
CA ARG A 150 -19.03 3.07 13.29
C ARG A 150 -17.66 2.43 13.09
N ALA A 151 -16.60 3.24 12.97
CA ALA A 151 -15.22 2.76 12.92
C ALA A 151 -14.54 3.03 14.27
N ASN A 152 -13.53 2.21 14.61
CA ASN A 152 -12.81 2.24 15.88
C ASN A 152 -13.77 2.39 17.08
N TRP A 153 -14.76 1.49 17.19
CA TRP A 153 -15.88 1.63 18.11
C TRP A 153 -15.38 1.69 19.57
N PRO A 154 -15.56 2.80 20.31
CA PRO A 154 -14.93 2.98 21.61
C PRO A 154 -15.26 1.93 22.66
N ALA A 155 -16.36 1.17 22.52
CA ALA A 155 -16.67 0.08 23.46
C ALA A 155 -15.68 -1.09 23.36
N GLU A 156 -14.97 -1.26 22.24
CA GLU A 156 -13.95 -2.31 22.04
C GLU A 156 -12.77 -2.19 23.02
N ASP A 157 -12.49 -0.98 23.53
CA ASP A 157 -11.53 -0.72 24.61
C ASP A 157 -11.76 -1.61 25.84
N HIS A 158 -13.01 -1.98 26.13
CA HIS A 158 -13.32 -2.90 27.22
C HIS A 158 -12.58 -4.23 27.05
N TRP A 159 -12.57 -4.77 25.84
CA TRP A 159 -11.91 -6.04 25.54
C TRP A 159 -10.41 -5.88 25.30
N PHE A 160 -9.94 -4.76 24.75
CA PHE A 160 -8.49 -4.48 24.67
C PHE A 160 -7.86 -4.41 26.08
N ARG A 161 -8.52 -3.73 27.03
CA ARG A 161 -8.12 -3.71 28.45
C ARG A 161 -8.12 -5.11 29.06
N LEU A 162 -9.17 -5.89 28.81
CA LEU A 162 -9.23 -7.29 29.25
C LEU A 162 -8.10 -8.14 28.66
N GLY A 163 -7.68 -7.91 27.41
CA GLY A 163 -6.53 -8.55 26.77
C GLY A 163 -5.25 -8.35 27.59
N THR A 164 -4.92 -7.10 27.90
CA THR A 164 -3.73 -6.76 28.72
C THR A 164 -3.81 -7.37 30.13
N LEU A 165 -4.98 -7.30 30.78
CA LEU A 165 -5.19 -7.83 32.13
C LEU A 165 -5.09 -9.38 32.14
N ALA A 166 -5.66 -10.06 31.15
CA ALA A 166 -5.60 -11.51 31.01
C ALA A 166 -4.19 -11.99 30.68
N ALA A 167 -3.44 -11.27 29.84
CA ALA A 167 -2.04 -11.57 29.56
C ALA A 167 -1.18 -11.44 30.83
N ALA A 168 -1.35 -10.37 31.61
CA ALA A 168 -0.66 -10.18 32.90
C ALA A 168 -1.02 -11.26 33.93
N TRP A 169 -2.29 -11.69 33.99
CA TRP A 169 -2.72 -12.82 34.82
C TRP A 169 -2.11 -14.14 34.35
N HIS A 170 -1.99 -14.35 33.03
CA HIS A 170 -1.48 -15.57 32.44
C HIS A 170 0.01 -15.77 32.75
N GLY A 171 0.83 -14.72 32.56
CA GLY A 171 2.28 -14.75 32.73
C GLY A 171 3.05 -13.61 32.04
N GLY A 172 2.36 -12.69 31.36
CA GLY A 172 2.94 -11.56 30.64
C GLY A 172 3.61 -10.53 31.54
N PHE A 173 4.44 -9.67 30.93
CA PHE A 173 5.21 -8.61 31.60
C PHE A 173 6.19 -9.07 32.69
N GLY A 174 6.45 -10.38 32.78
CA GLY A 174 7.38 -10.98 33.73
C GLY A 174 6.76 -11.28 35.10
N THR A 175 7.37 -12.24 35.79
CA THR A 175 6.89 -12.77 37.09
C THR A 175 7.03 -11.77 38.26
N SER A 176 7.83 -10.71 38.10
CA SER A 176 8.00 -9.64 39.08
C SER A 176 6.79 -8.69 39.18
N SER A 177 5.83 -8.79 38.28
CA SER A 177 4.65 -7.90 38.21
C SER A 177 3.62 -8.12 39.32
N GLY A 178 3.61 -9.29 39.97
CA GLY A 178 2.62 -9.64 41.01
C GLY A 178 1.20 -9.95 40.50
N PHE A 179 0.99 -9.91 39.17
CA PHE A 179 -0.30 -10.18 38.52
C PHE A 179 -0.50 -11.67 38.19
N VAL A 180 0.58 -12.42 38.00
CA VAL A 180 0.57 -13.83 37.57
C VAL A 180 -0.28 -14.68 38.52
N LYS A 181 -1.36 -15.26 37.98
CA LYS A 181 -2.37 -16.05 38.70
C LYS A 181 -3.00 -15.35 39.93
N ASN A 182 -2.96 -14.02 39.98
CA ASN A 182 -3.51 -13.23 41.08
C ASN A 182 -5.05 -13.35 41.13
N ALA A 183 -5.58 -13.79 42.27
CA ALA A 183 -7.02 -14.04 42.45
C ALA A 183 -7.88 -12.77 42.44
N THR A 184 -7.34 -11.62 42.89
CA THR A 184 -8.06 -10.34 42.85
C THR A 184 -8.19 -9.85 41.41
N LEU A 185 -7.08 -9.90 40.65
CA LEU A 185 -7.08 -9.56 39.23
C LEU A 185 -8.03 -10.48 38.42
N LEU A 186 -8.05 -11.78 38.72
CA LEU A 186 -8.98 -12.72 38.07
C LEU A 186 -10.45 -12.38 38.36
N ALA A 187 -10.77 -11.99 39.60
CA ALA A 187 -12.13 -11.57 39.96
C ALA A 187 -12.54 -10.26 39.26
N GLN A 188 -11.60 -9.31 39.10
CA GLN A 188 -11.82 -8.07 38.35
C GLN A 188 -12.06 -8.35 36.85
N ILE A 189 -11.23 -9.20 36.24
CA ILE A 189 -11.39 -9.67 34.86
C ILE A 189 -12.78 -10.33 34.69
N GLY A 190 -13.13 -11.27 35.57
CA GLY A 190 -14.42 -11.96 35.53
C GLY A 190 -15.62 -11.01 35.65
N SER A 191 -15.55 -10.01 36.55
CA SER A 191 -16.62 -9.02 36.71
C SER A 191 -16.83 -8.15 35.46
N ALA A 192 -15.75 -7.80 34.74
CA ALA A 192 -15.85 -7.05 33.49
C ALA A 192 -16.42 -7.92 32.36
N MET A 193 -15.92 -9.16 32.21
CA MET A 193 -16.46 -10.15 31.26
C MET A 193 -17.97 -10.38 31.49
N ASP A 194 -18.40 -10.58 32.74
CA ASP A 194 -19.80 -10.82 33.08
C ASP A 194 -20.69 -9.61 32.74
N TRP A 195 -20.19 -8.37 32.87
CA TRP A 195 -20.94 -7.17 32.48
C TRP A 195 -21.24 -7.13 30.98
N TRP A 196 -20.23 -7.44 30.15
CA TRP A 196 -20.38 -7.48 28.70
C TRP A 196 -21.28 -8.64 28.29
N PHE A 197 -21.02 -9.84 28.81
CA PHE A 197 -21.78 -11.05 28.50
C PHE A 197 -23.26 -10.93 28.89
N ALA A 198 -23.59 -10.24 29.97
CA ALA A 198 -24.99 -9.96 30.35
C ALA A 198 -25.71 -8.95 29.42
N ARG A 199 -24.99 -8.33 28.48
CA ARG A 199 -25.47 -7.32 27.53
C ARG A 199 -25.15 -7.64 26.07
N ASP A 200 -24.65 -8.85 25.79
CA ASP A 200 -24.41 -9.30 24.42
C ASP A 200 -25.73 -9.33 23.62
N PHE A 201 -25.65 -9.04 22.33
CA PHE A 201 -26.84 -8.96 21.48
C PHE A 201 -27.36 -10.36 21.14
N THR A 202 -28.68 -10.54 21.24
CA THR A 202 -29.34 -11.84 21.02
C THR A 202 -29.99 -11.97 19.64
N VAL A 203 -30.15 -10.87 18.92
CA VAL A 203 -30.76 -10.82 17.57
C VAL A 203 -29.68 -11.10 16.52
N PRO A 204 -29.70 -12.24 15.80
CA PRO A 204 -28.56 -12.66 14.96
C PRO A 204 -28.25 -11.70 13.80
N SER A 205 -29.25 -11.00 13.28
CA SER A 205 -29.12 -9.98 12.24
C SER A 205 -28.30 -8.76 12.68
N CYS A 206 -28.14 -8.50 13.97
CA CYS A 206 -27.29 -7.42 14.46
C CYS A 206 -25.80 -7.70 14.27
N LEU A 207 -25.41 -8.94 13.96
CA LEU A 207 -24.02 -9.30 13.68
C LEU A 207 -23.47 -8.52 12.48
N ASP A 208 -24.23 -8.44 11.38
CA ASP A 208 -23.74 -7.82 10.13
C ASP A 208 -24.79 -7.04 9.33
N THR A 209 -26.02 -6.90 9.85
CA THR A 209 -27.10 -6.09 9.25
C THR A 209 -27.73 -5.11 10.24
N GLY A 210 -26.93 -4.63 11.20
CA GLY A 210 -27.33 -3.62 12.20
C GLY A 210 -27.83 -2.31 11.57
N GLY A 211 -28.88 -1.74 12.13
CA GLY A 211 -29.55 -0.53 11.63
C GLY A 211 -30.57 -0.75 10.50
N THR A 212 -30.71 -1.99 10.01
CA THR A 212 -31.72 -2.35 9.01
C THR A 212 -33.02 -2.84 9.65
N GLY A 213 -34.04 -3.16 8.84
CA GLY A 213 -35.30 -3.70 9.35
C GLY A 213 -35.19 -5.05 10.10
N SER A 214 -34.12 -5.82 9.89
CA SER A 214 -33.86 -7.07 10.63
C SER A 214 -33.14 -6.86 11.97
N CYS A 215 -32.47 -5.73 12.16
CA CYS A 215 -31.89 -5.29 13.44
C CYS A 215 -32.06 -3.76 13.55
N PRO A 216 -33.26 -3.27 13.91
CA PRO A 216 -33.52 -1.83 14.00
C PRO A 216 -32.74 -1.18 15.14
N CYS A 217 -32.54 0.13 15.07
CA CYS A 217 -31.73 0.91 16.02
C CYS A 217 -32.11 0.73 17.51
N GLY A 218 -33.38 0.45 17.81
CA GLY A 218 -33.84 0.16 19.17
C GLY A 218 -33.59 -1.25 19.67
N THR A 219 -32.84 -2.09 18.95
CA THR A 219 -32.54 -3.47 19.37
C THR A 219 -31.61 -3.47 20.58
N PRO A 220 -31.98 -4.10 21.71
CA PRO A 220 -31.12 -4.12 22.89
C PRO A 220 -29.83 -4.92 22.70
N GLY A 221 -28.74 -4.46 23.32
CA GLY A 221 -27.47 -5.17 23.44
C GLY A 221 -26.28 -4.39 22.88
N LEU A 222 -25.08 -4.91 23.10
CA LEU A 222 -23.81 -4.32 22.67
C LEU A 222 -23.48 -4.77 21.23
N TRP A 223 -24.03 -4.05 20.24
CA TRP A 223 -23.76 -4.23 18.81
C TRP A 223 -23.46 -2.89 18.13
N ASN A 224 -22.91 -2.92 16.92
CA ASN A 224 -22.62 -1.75 16.08
C ASN A 224 -23.24 -1.91 14.68
N THR A 225 -23.55 -0.80 13.98
CA THR A 225 -23.98 -0.82 12.57
C THR A 225 -22.84 -1.11 11.58
N ASN A 226 -21.59 -1.16 12.05
CA ASN A 226 -20.47 -1.75 11.33
C ASN A 226 -20.34 -3.23 11.70
N TRP A 227 -20.45 -4.11 10.71
CA TRP A 227 -20.31 -5.55 10.88
C TRP A 227 -18.94 -5.94 11.47
N PHE A 228 -17.88 -5.17 11.15
CA PHE A 228 -16.51 -5.46 11.57
C PHE A 228 -16.38 -5.54 13.09
N SER A 229 -16.95 -4.58 13.81
CA SER A 229 -16.96 -4.56 15.29
C SER A 229 -17.58 -5.82 15.89
N ASN A 230 -18.70 -6.29 15.33
CA ASN A 230 -19.42 -7.43 15.89
C ASN A 230 -18.76 -8.78 15.53
N VAL A 231 -18.27 -8.91 14.29
CA VAL A 231 -17.70 -10.15 13.73
C VAL A 231 -16.22 -10.30 14.10
N ILE A 232 -15.46 -9.21 14.12
CA ILE A 232 -14.00 -9.21 14.32
C ILE A 232 -13.62 -8.43 15.58
N GLY A 233 -13.90 -7.11 15.64
CA GLY A 233 -13.37 -6.19 16.66
C GLY A 233 -13.63 -6.59 18.11
N VAL A 234 -14.82 -7.12 18.42
CA VAL A 234 -15.13 -7.71 19.73
C VAL A 234 -14.72 -9.18 19.81
N SER A 235 -15.02 -9.97 18.78
CA SER A 235 -14.94 -11.42 18.84
C SER A 235 -13.50 -11.96 18.86
N ARG A 236 -12.55 -11.30 18.20
CA ARG A 236 -11.11 -11.64 18.24
C ARG A 236 -10.57 -11.42 19.67
N PRO A 237 -10.64 -10.24 20.28
CA PRO A 237 -10.29 -10.04 21.69
C PRO A 237 -11.01 -10.98 22.69
N VAL A 238 -12.32 -11.25 22.52
CA VAL A 238 -13.04 -12.23 23.37
C VAL A 238 -12.36 -13.60 23.31
N SER A 239 -12.10 -14.10 22.08
CA SER A 239 -11.48 -15.42 21.89
C SER A 239 -10.07 -15.50 22.52
N GLN A 240 -9.29 -14.43 22.40
CA GLN A 240 -7.92 -14.31 22.93
C GLN A 240 -7.91 -14.26 24.46
N VAL A 241 -8.77 -13.42 25.07
CA VAL A 241 -8.93 -13.31 26.54
C VAL A 241 -9.36 -14.65 27.12
N CYS A 242 -10.37 -15.30 26.55
CA CYS A 242 -10.84 -16.60 27.01
C CYS A 242 -9.75 -17.69 26.88
N LEU A 243 -8.90 -17.65 25.84
CA LEU A 243 -7.80 -18.60 25.68
C LEU A 243 -6.68 -18.37 26.72
N LEU A 244 -6.31 -17.12 27.00
CA LEU A 244 -5.36 -16.77 28.08
C LEU A 244 -5.86 -17.23 29.47
N LEU A 245 -7.18 -17.19 29.68
CA LEU A 245 -7.85 -17.61 30.92
C LEU A 245 -8.22 -19.10 30.96
N SER A 246 -7.89 -19.90 29.93
CA SER A 246 -8.25 -21.33 29.82
C SER A 246 -7.77 -22.23 30.97
N THR A 247 -6.77 -21.78 31.74
CA THR A 247 -6.24 -22.47 32.93
C THR A 247 -6.89 -22.02 34.24
N SER A 248 -7.94 -21.19 34.18
CA SER A 248 -8.70 -20.69 35.34
C SER A 248 -10.05 -21.39 35.50
N ASN A 249 -10.62 -21.30 36.71
CA ASN A 249 -11.97 -21.76 36.98
C ASN A 249 -13.00 -20.69 36.59
N LEU A 250 -13.20 -20.49 35.28
CA LEU A 250 -14.28 -19.65 34.75
C LEU A 250 -15.66 -20.19 35.16
N SER A 251 -16.65 -19.32 35.36
CA SER A 251 -18.04 -19.72 35.61
C SER A 251 -18.66 -20.42 34.39
N SER A 252 -19.72 -21.20 34.58
CA SER A 252 -20.42 -21.86 33.45
C SER A 252 -20.94 -20.86 32.42
N THR A 253 -21.41 -19.68 32.86
CA THR A 253 -21.82 -18.58 31.98
C THR A 253 -20.64 -18.00 31.21
N GLN A 254 -19.49 -17.78 31.87
CA GLN A 254 -18.27 -17.31 31.21
C GLN A 254 -17.78 -18.31 30.16
N GLN A 255 -17.68 -19.59 30.50
CA GLN A 255 -17.29 -20.66 29.58
C GLN A 255 -18.21 -20.74 28.36
N SER A 256 -19.53 -20.61 28.56
CA SER A 256 -20.49 -20.63 27.47
C SER A 256 -20.32 -19.43 26.54
N ASN A 257 -20.20 -18.21 27.06
CA ASN A 257 -20.05 -17.01 26.23
C ASN A 257 -18.67 -16.90 25.54
N CYS A 258 -17.62 -17.35 26.21
CA CYS A 258 -16.29 -17.57 25.62
C CYS A 258 -16.31 -18.53 24.41
N SER A 259 -17.32 -19.41 24.31
CA SER A 259 -17.51 -20.30 23.16
C SER A 259 -18.50 -19.71 22.14
N ASN A 260 -19.62 -19.16 22.61
CA ASN A 260 -20.72 -18.69 21.77
C ASN A 260 -20.35 -17.49 20.90
N ILE A 261 -19.61 -16.50 21.44
CA ILE A 261 -19.28 -15.28 20.70
C ILE A 261 -18.29 -15.58 19.55
N PRO A 262 -17.15 -16.27 19.77
CA PRO A 262 -16.28 -16.70 18.66
C PRO A 262 -16.99 -17.59 17.64
N LEU A 263 -17.84 -18.53 18.10
CA LEU A 263 -18.60 -19.42 17.20
C LEU A 263 -19.62 -18.64 16.35
N ARG A 264 -20.27 -17.62 16.90
CA ARG A 264 -21.19 -16.73 16.17
C ARG A 264 -20.47 -16.03 15.02
N SER A 265 -19.26 -15.53 15.26
CA SER A 265 -18.44 -14.89 14.22
C SER A 265 -17.91 -15.87 13.19
N TYR A 266 -17.34 -16.99 13.62
CA TYR A 266 -16.87 -18.04 12.71
C TYR A 266 -18.00 -18.61 11.83
N SER A 267 -19.26 -18.61 12.32
CA SER A 267 -20.42 -19.12 11.57
C SER A 267 -20.67 -18.45 10.21
N VAL A 268 -20.11 -17.26 9.94
CA VAL A 268 -20.23 -16.61 8.63
C VAL A 268 -19.63 -17.46 7.50
N PHE A 269 -18.59 -18.26 7.78
CA PHE A 269 -18.03 -19.24 6.85
C PHE A 269 -19.03 -20.33 6.44
N HIS A 270 -20.05 -20.61 7.24
CA HIS A 270 -21.02 -21.68 6.97
C HIS A 270 -22.37 -21.16 6.42
N ARG A 271 -22.52 -19.84 6.26
CA ARG A 271 -23.72 -19.27 5.64
C ARG A 271 -23.87 -19.73 4.18
N ALA A 272 -25.12 -19.92 3.74
CA ALA A 272 -25.46 -20.33 2.38
C ALA A 272 -25.06 -19.25 1.34
N THR A 273 -25.36 -17.98 1.65
CA THR A 273 -24.82 -16.81 0.94
C THR A 273 -23.63 -16.29 1.74
N LYS A 274 -22.46 -16.20 1.13
CA LYS A 274 -21.27 -15.59 1.77
C LYS A 274 -21.45 -14.08 1.84
N PRO A 275 -21.14 -13.42 2.97
CA PRO A 275 -21.08 -11.96 3.03
C PRO A 275 -19.99 -11.42 2.09
N SER A 276 -20.20 -10.24 1.50
CA SER A 276 -19.24 -9.62 0.59
C SER A 276 -17.92 -9.23 1.23
N PHE A 277 -17.89 -9.07 2.56
CA PHE A 277 -16.67 -8.77 3.31
C PHE A 277 -15.71 -9.97 3.48
N LEU A 278 -16.14 -11.19 3.14
CA LEU A 278 -15.39 -12.42 3.40
C LEU A 278 -14.35 -12.68 2.30
N ALA A 279 -13.32 -11.85 2.27
CA ALA A 279 -12.14 -11.95 1.40
C ALA A 279 -10.93 -11.25 2.04
N GLY A 280 -9.71 -11.59 1.62
CA GLY A 280 -8.48 -10.93 2.06
C GLY A 280 -8.28 -10.99 3.58
N ALA A 281 -7.98 -9.84 4.21
CA ALA A 281 -7.66 -9.78 5.64
C ALA A 281 -8.79 -10.30 6.52
N ASN A 282 -10.03 -9.94 6.20
CA ASN A 282 -11.22 -10.34 6.94
C ASN A 282 -11.39 -11.87 6.99
N THR A 283 -10.95 -12.61 5.96
CA THR A 283 -10.97 -14.08 5.98
C THR A 283 -10.01 -14.62 7.04
N LEU A 284 -8.80 -14.06 7.14
CA LEU A 284 -7.78 -14.49 8.10
C LEU A 284 -8.15 -14.10 9.54
N ASP A 285 -8.68 -12.89 9.75
CA ASP A 285 -9.24 -12.45 11.04
C ASP A 285 -10.25 -13.45 11.61
N ILE A 286 -11.24 -13.81 10.79
CA ILE A 286 -12.34 -14.70 11.19
C ILE A 286 -11.85 -16.15 11.35
N ALA A 287 -10.86 -16.57 10.55
CA ALA A 287 -10.21 -17.87 10.74
C ALA A 287 -9.40 -17.91 12.05
N SER A 288 -8.70 -16.84 12.43
CA SER A 288 -7.96 -16.68 13.69
C SER A 288 -8.88 -16.78 14.91
N ILE A 289 -10.10 -16.23 14.83
CA ILE A 289 -11.18 -16.43 15.81
C ILE A 289 -11.58 -17.93 15.88
N GLY A 290 -11.76 -18.58 14.74
CA GLY A 290 -12.09 -20.00 14.63
C GLY A 290 -11.03 -20.92 15.25
N ILE A 291 -9.74 -20.66 14.97
CA ILE A 291 -8.58 -21.36 15.55
C ILE A 291 -8.58 -21.20 17.06
N SER A 292 -8.77 -19.98 17.57
CA SER A 292 -8.82 -19.69 19.00
C SER A 292 -9.97 -20.42 19.71
N GLY A 293 -11.17 -20.42 19.13
CA GLY A 293 -12.33 -21.16 19.65
C GLY A 293 -12.15 -22.69 19.57
N GLY A 294 -11.52 -23.18 18.50
CA GLY A 294 -11.16 -24.59 18.33
C GLY A 294 -10.14 -25.06 19.37
N LEU A 295 -9.14 -24.24 19.68
CA LEU A 295 -8.17 -24.49 20.74
C LEU A 295 -8.82 -24.50 22.13
N LEU A 296 -9.65 -23.49 22.44
CA LEU A 296 -10.37 -23.39 23.71
C LEU A 296 -11.27 -24.61 23.97
N THR A 297 -11.87 -25.17 22.92
CA THR A 297 -12.78 -26.34 22.99
C THR A 297 -12.11 -27.68 22.67
N ASN A 298 -10.80 -27.69 22.39
CA ASN A 298 -10.03 -28.87 21.94
C ASN A 298 -10.66 -29.56 20.71
N ASN A 299 -11.25 -28.78 19.79
CA ASN A 299 -11.90 -29.24 18.56
C ASN A 299 -10.89 -29.29 17.40
N ALA A 300 -10.19 -30.43 17.27
CA ALA A 300 -9.19 -30.68 16.23
C ALA A 300 -9.71 -30.42 14.80
N SER A 301 -10.94 -30.83 14.50
CA SER A 301 -11.59 -30.64 13.19
C SER A 301 -11.86 -29.17 12.87
N GLY A 302 -12.30 -28.37 13.87
CA GLY A 302 -12.53 -26.94 13.70
C GLY A 302 -11.24 -26.17 13.44
N ILE A 303 -10.16 -26.51 14.17
CA ILE A 303 -8.82 -25.94 13.92
C ILE A 303 -8.36 -26.26 12.48
N GLN A 304 -8.50 -27.53 12.06
CA GLN A 304 -8.08 -27.97 10.73
C GLN A 304 -8.86 -27.29 9.60
N GLU A 305 -10.16 -27.05 9.80
CA GLU A 305 -11.01 -26.33 8.85
C GLU A 305 -10.64 -24.84 8.77
N ALA A 306 -10.40 -24.20 9.92
CA ALA A 306 -10.04 -22.79 9.97
C ALA A 306 -8.69 -22.51 9.29
N TYR A 307 -7.66 -23.34 9.52
CA TYR A 307 -6.43 -23.32 8.72
C TYR A 307 -6.67 -23.61 7.23
N GLY A 308 -7.68 -24.43 6.90
CA GLY A 308 -8.14 -24.61 5.53
C GLY A 308 -8.64 -23.33 4.88
N PHE A 309 -9.39 -22.48 5.61
CA PHE A 309 -9.79 -21.16 5.10
C PHE A 309 -8.58 -20.23 4.90
N VAL A 310 -7.64 -20.20 5.86
CA VAL A 310 -6.37 -19.44 5.72
C VAL A 310 -5.62 -19.84 4.45
N HIS A 311 -5.28 -21.12 4.28
CA HIS A 311 -4.49 -21.56 3.13
C HIS A 311 -5.20 -21.41 1.78
N ASN A 312 -6.54 -21.44 1.76
CA ASN A 312 -7.32 -21.18 0.53
C ASN A 312 -7.32 -19.69 0.14
N GLU A 313 -7.26 -18.78 1.12
CA GLU A 313 -7.15 -17.34 0.90
C GLU A 313 -5.70 -16.93 0.58
N VAL A 314 -4.71 -17.54 1.24
CA VAL A 314 -3.27 -17.36 0.99
C VAL A 314 -2.86 -18.08 -0.28
N GLN A 315 -3.30 -17.51 -1.40
CA GLN A 315 -3.00 -17.88 -2.78
C GLN A 315 -2.91 -16.62 -3.65
N VAL A 316 -2.24 -16.71 -4.80
CA VAL A 316 -2.22 -15.62 -5.78
C VAL A 316 -3.56 -15.57 -6.53
N GLN A 317 -4.23 -14.42 -6.46
CA GLN A 317 -5.54 -14.15 -7.04
C GLN A 317 -5.39 -13.54 -8.44
N VAL A 318 -6.10 -14.08 -9.42
CA VAL A 318 -5.98 -13.66 -10.83
C VAL A 318 -7.31 -13.10 -11.34
N GLY A 319 -7.27 -11.85 -11.81
CA GLY A 319 -8.40 -11.15 -12.41
C GLY A 319 -8.37 -9.65 -12.05
N PHE A 320 -9.36 -8.91 -12.54
CA PHE A 320 -9.63 -7.54 -12.07
C PHE A 320 -10.54 -7.58 -10.85
N GLU A 321 -10.53 -6.51 -10.05
CA GLU A 321 -11.34 -6.35 -8.84
C GLU A 321 -11.21 -7.53 -7.86
N LYS A 322 -10.01 -8.14 -7.79
CA LYS A 322 -9.69 -9.25 -6.88
C LYS A 322 -9.08 -8.72 -5.59
N ASP A 323 -9.69 -9.10 -4.48
CA ASP A 323 -9.12 -8.95 -3.15
C ASP A 323 -8.12 -10.10 -2.88
N GLY A 324 -7.07 -9.83 -2.10
CA GLY A 324 -5.98 -10.76 -1.80
C GLY A 324 -4.64 -10.42 -2.49
N ILE A 325 -3.75 -11.42 -2.58
CA ILE A 325 -2.40 -11.27 -3.13
C ILE A 325 -2.46 -11.30 -4.67
N LEU A 326 -1.93 -10.29 -5.34
CA LEU A 326 -1.92 -10.19 -6.80
C LEU A 326 -0.59 -10.69 -7.42
N PRO A 327 -0.57 -11.07 -8.72
CA PRO A 327 0.57 -11.73 -9.37
C PRO A 327 1.87 -10.94 -9.48
N ASP A 328 1.84 -9.63 -9.22
CA ASP A 328 2.99 -8.73 -9.19
C ASP A 328 3.51 -8.44 -7.76
N GLY A 329 2.85 -8.99 -6.72
CA GLY A 329 3.15 -8.76 -5.31
C GLY A 329 2.43 -7.56 -4.69
N SER A 330 1.58 -6.85 -5.43
CA SER A 330 0.59 -5.96 -4.82
C SER A 330 -0.48 -6.77 -4.07
N PHE A 331 -1.08 -6.17 -3.06
CA PHE A 331 -2.22 -6.68 -2.32
C PHE A 331 -3.39 -5.75 -2.55
N ALA A 332 -4.58 -6.31 -2.70
CA ALA A 332 -5.78 -5.50 -2.85
C ALA A 332 -6.92 -5.94 -1.93
N GLN A 333 -7.82 -5.00 -1.64
CA GLN A 333 -9.03 -5.22 -0.86
C GLN A 333 -10.13 -4.27 -1.38
N HIS A 334 -11.40 -4.57 -1.10
CA HIS A 334 -12.55 -3.74 -1.48
C HIS A 334 -12.65 -3.52 -3.00
N ALA A 335 -12.79 -4.62 -3.74
CA ALA A 335 -12.88 -4.65 -5.20
C ALA A 335 -11.58 -4.18 -5.89
N GLY A 336 -10.44 -4.70 -5.42
CA GLY A 336 -9.16 -4.50 -6.11
C GLY A 336 -8.47 -3.15 -5.85
N ILE A 337 -8.79 -2.42 -4.77
CA ILE A 337 -8.05 -1.22 -4.36
C ILE A 337 -6.71 -1.65 -3.75
N LEU A 338 -5.61 -1.04 -4.19
CA LEU A 338 -4.25 -1.26 -3.67
C LEU A 338 -4.20 -0.99 -2.15
N TYR A 339 -3.78 -1.97 -1.38
CA TYR A 339 -3.94 -1.95 0.08
C TYR A 339 -2.83 -2.66 0.88
N ASN A 340 -1.62 -2.82 0.31
CA ASN A 340 -0.47 -3.41 1.01
C ASN A 340 -0.24 -2.79 2.41
N GLY A 341 -0.50 -1.48 2.57
CA GLY A 341 -0.22 -0.71 3.79
C GLY A 341 -1.24 -0.84 4.92
N ASN A 342 -2.45 -1.34 4.67
CA ASN A 342 -3.42 -1.62 5.73
C ASN A 342 -3.94 -3.06 5.68
N TYR A 343 -4.91 -3.38 4.80
CA TYR A 343 -5.46 -4.74 4.77
C TYR A 343 -4.39 -5.79 4.41
N GLY A 344 -3.47 -5.48 3.50
CA GLY A 344 -2.34 -6.36 3.19
C GLY A 344 -1.35 -6.53 4.36
N LYS A 345 -1.30 -5.56 5.26
CA LYS A 345 -0.51 -5.57 6.49
C LYS A 345 -1.20 -6.35 7.61
N ASP A 346 -2.52 -6.20 7.80
CA ASP A 346 -3.30 -7.04 8.73
C ASP A 346 -3.22 -8.51 8.30
N TYR A 347 -3.44 -8.77 7.01
CA TYR A 347 -3.24 -10.07 6.38
C TYR A 347 -1.83 -10.63 6.61
N THR A 348 -0.79 -9.80 6.45
CA THR A 348 0.60 -10.20 6.70
C THR A 348 0.82 -10.61 8.15
N ASN A 349 0.33 -9.82 9.11
CA ASN A 349 0.45 -10.15 10.53
C ASN A 349 -0.27 -11.47 10.89
N ASP A 350 -1.44 -11.74 10.29
CA ASP A 350 -2.14 -13.00 10.49
C ASP A 350 -1.42 -14.20 9.86
N VAL A 351 -0.82 -14.06 8.67
CA VAL A 351 0.02 -15.13 8.10
C VAL A 351 1.24 -15.39 8.99
N LEU A 352 1.89 -14.34 9.51
CA LEU A 352 3.03 -14.48 10.42
C LEU A 352 2.63 -15.18 11.73
N GLU A 353 1.56 -14.73 12.41
CA GLU A 353 1.01 -15.35 13.62
C GLU A 353 0.72 -16.84 13.38
N LEU A 354 -0.15 -17.14 12.40
CA LEU A 354 -0.73 -18.47 12.24
C LEU A 354 0.24 -19.50 11.67
N GLU A 355 1.15 -19.13 10.76
CA GLU A 355 2.13 -20.06 10.20
C GLU A 355 3.29 -20.35 11.17
N ILE A 356 3.72 -19.38 11.97
CA ILE A 356 4.71 -19.61 13.04
C ILE A 356 4.11 -20.50 14.12
N GLU A 357 2.85 -20.28 14.50
CA GLU A 357 2.10 -21.15 15.41
C GLU A 357 2.01 -22.60 14.86
N ALA A 358 1.69 -22.77 13.59
CA ALA A 358 1.51 -24.08 12.96
C ALA A 358 2.83 -24.81 12.61
N ALA A 359 3.97 -24.13 12.53
CA ALA A 359 5.22 -24.65 12.00
C ALA A 359 5.65 -26.02 12.57
N GLY A 360 5.73 -27.03 11.71
CA GLY A 360 6.11 -28.40 12.09
C GLY A 360 4.99 -29.25 12.71
N THR A 361 3.75 -28.76 12.73
CA THR A 361 2.55 -29.52 13.11
C THR A 361 1.76 -29.99 11.88
N SER A 362 0.71 -30.79 12.07
CA SER A 362 -0.25 -31.13 11.00
C SER A 362 -1.01 -29.94 10.39
N PHE A 363 -0.97 -28.75 11.01
CA PHE A 363 -1.71 -27.57 10.58
C PHE A 363 -0.93 -26.64 9.64
N ALA A 364 0.37 -26.87 9.41
CA ALA A 364 1.22 -25.97 8.62
C ALA A 364 0.82 -25.86 7.14
N SER A 365 1.10 -24.72 6.53
CA SER A 365 0.81 -24.43 5.11
C SER A 365 1.39 -25.40 4.09
N ALA A 366 0.72 -25.44 2.94
CA ALA A 366 1.25 -26.02 1.71
C ALA A 366 2.23 -25.06 1.00
N ASP A 367 3.08 -25.61 0.14
CA ASP A 367 4.10 -24.86 -0.62
C ASP A 367 3.54 -23.70 -1.44
N SER A 368 2.29 -23.77 -1.90
CA SER A 368 1.66 -22.69 -2.68
C SER A 368 1.32 -21.45 -1.84
N SER A 369 0.88 -21.63 -0.59
CA SER A 369 0.62 -20.50 0.32
C SER A 369 1.90 -19.80 0.73
N ARG A 370 2.98 -20.57 0.98
CA ARG A 370 4.31 -19.99 1.18
C ARG A 370 4.75 -19.16 -0.03
N ALA A 371 4.64 -19.68 -1.25
CA ALA A 371 5.03 -18.96 -2.47
C ALA A 371 4.17 -17.71 -2.74
N ALA A 372 2.88 -17.75 -2.40
CA ALA A 372 2.01 -16.58 -2.47
C ALA A 372 2.44 -15.51 -1.46
N PHE A 373 2.72 -15.89 -0.20
CA PHE A 373 3.20 -14.96 0.82
C PHE A 373 4.60 -14.39 0.51
N GLU A 374 5.51 -15.19 -0.05
CA GLU A 374 6.80 -14.70 -0.59
C GLU A 374 6.60 -13.65 -1.69
N THR A 375 5.60 -13.84 -2.55
CA THR A 375 5.23 -12.88 -3.61
C THR A 375 4.70 -11.57 -3.02
N LEU A 376 3.82 -11.63 -2.02
CA LEU A 376 3.33 -10.48 -1.26
C LEU A 376 4.48 -9.71 -0.60
N MET A 377 5.31 -10.39 0.20
CA MET A 377 6.37 -9.73 0.96
C MET A 377 7.43 -9.10 0.05
N ASN A 378 7.76 -9.74 -1.06
CA ASN A 378 8.67 -9.18 -2.06
C ASN A 378 8.08 -7.95 -2.77
N GLY A 379 6.76 -7.89 -2.98
CA GLY A 379 6.09 -6.70 -3.52
C GLY A 379 6.02 -5.57 -2.49
N SER A 380 5.54 -5.88 -1.28
CA SER A 380 5.42 -4.95 -0.16
C SER A 380 6.73 -4.22 0.18
N ALA A 381 7.88 -4.90 0.12
CA ALA A 381 9.19 -4.28 0.37
C ALA A 381 9.50 -3.06 -0.55
N TRP A 382 8.93 -3.01 -1.76
CA TRP A 382 9.07 -1.85 -2.65
C TRP A 382 8.17 -0.67 -2.26
N MET A 383 7.10 -0.91 -1.52
CA MET A 383 6.12 0.09 -1.07
C MET A 383 6.44 0.69 0.31
N ILE A 384 7.56 0.29 0.92
CA ILE A 384 8.01 0.75 2.24
C ILE A 384 9.19 1.70 2.10
N TYR A 385 9.19 2.84 2.80
CA TYR A 385 10.34 3.74 2.92
C TYR A 385 10.72 3.98 4.39
N GLU A 386 11.95 4.44 4.64
CA GLU A 386 12.41 4.84 5.98
C GLU A 386 12.22 6.35 6.19
N ASN A 387 11.59 6.75 7.30
CA ASN A 387 11.77 8.09 7.84
C ASN A 387 13.16 8.15 8.51
N THR A 388 14.11 8.79 7.84
CA THR A 388 15.53 8.80 8.21
C THR A 388 15.82 9.50 9.54
N LYS A 389 14.87 10.31 10.03
CA LYS A 389 14.96 11.07 11.28
C LYS A 389 14.47 10.25 12.47
N THR A 390 13.33 9.58 12.33
CA THR A 390 12.72 8.75 13.40
C THR A 390 13.22 7.31 13.40
N LYS A 391 13.73 6.83 12.25
CA LYS A 391 14.02 5.41 11.96
C LYS A 391 12.79 4.51 11.94
N THR A 392 11.61 5.11 11.78
CA THR A 392 10.37 4.39 11.52
C THR A 392 10.29 4.04 10.04
N LEU A 393 9.84 2.82 9.74
CA LEU A 393 9.44 2.45 8.38
C LEU A 393 7.97 2.79 8.18
N HIS A 394 7.63 3.40 7.05
CA HIS A 394 6.26 3.78 6.67
C HIS A 394 5.90 3.16 5.32
N TRP A 395 4.60 3.05 5.06
CA TRP A 395 4.09 2.71 3.74
C TRP A 395 3.98 3.97 2.86
N ASP A 396 4.07 3.78 1.55
CA ASP A 396 3.57 4.76 0.59
C ASP A 396 2.07 5.03 0.82
N PHE A 397 1.67 6.29 0.84
CA PHE A 397 0.27 6.68 1.08
C PHE A 397 -0.72 6.05 0.08
N SER A 398 -0.29 5.79 -1.17
CA SER A 398 -1.14 5.14 -2.18
C SER A 398 -1.37 3.65 -1.91
N ALA A 399 -0.66 3.05 -0.96
CA ALA A 399 -0.86 1.68 -0.47
C ALA A 399 -1.68 1.61 0.84
N GLU A 400 -2.00 2.75 1.46
CA GLU A 400 -2.76 2.85 2.72
C GLU A 400 -4.27 3.09 2.51
N GLY A 401 -4.69 3.32 1.26
CA GLY A 401 -6.08 3.58 0.89
C GLY A 401 -6.67 4.76 1.68
N ARG A 402 -7.73 4.52 2.45
CA ARG A 402 -8.40 5.59 3.20
C ARG A 402 -7.63 6.07 4.45
N PHE A 403 -6.62 5.33 4.91
CA PHE A 403 -5.97 5.59 6.21
C PHE A 403 -5.05 6.81 6.23
N ILE A 404 -4.75 7.41 5.07
CA ILE A 404 -4.19 8.77 4.95
C ILE A 404 -5.03 9.84 5.69
N SER A 405 -6.28 9.54 6.08
CA SER A 405 -7.10 10.37 6.96
C SER A 405 -6.66 10.41 8.43
N PHE A 406 -5.59 9.70 8.82
CA PHE A 406 -5.09 9.64 10.20
C PHE A 406 -3.67 10.22 10.34
N PRO A 407 -3.40 11.04 11.37
CA PRO A 407 -2.04 11.42 11.71
C PRO A 407 -1.26 10.25 12.33
N VAL A 408 0.07 10.32 12.27
CA VAL A 408 1.00 9.35 12.89
C VAL A 408 0.67 9.09 14.36
N VAL A 409 0.25 10.13 15.11
CA VAL A 409 -0.06 10.01 16.55
C VAL A 409 -1.27 9.12 16.86
N ASP A 410 -2.18 8.88 15.91
CA ASP A 410 -3.32 7.97 16.08
C ASP A 410 -2.91 6.48 15.96
N ASN A 411 -1.64 6.20 15.66
CA ASN A 411 -1.07 4.85 15.60
C ASN A 411 -1.81 3.91 14.61
N GLN A 412 -2.28 4.48 13.50
CA GLN A 412 -2.92 3.78 12.37
C GLN A 412 -1.88 3.42 11.28
N ALA A 413 -2.31 3.10 10.06
CA ALA A 413 -1.42 2.70 8.96
C ALA A 413 -0.30 3.73 8.66
N THR A 414 -0.62 5.03 8.70
CA THR A 414 0.33 6.14 8.49
C THR A 414 1.47 6.17 9.50
N ALA A 415 1.28 5.60 10.69
CA ALA A 415 2.21 5.72 11.81
C ALA A 415 3.48 4.88 11.66
N SER A 416 3.37 3.68 11.10
CA SER A 416 4.49 2.82 10.72
C SER A 416 4.00 1.61 9.92
N ILE A 417 4.92 0.80 9.39
CA ILE A 417 4.54 -0.47 8.75
C ILE A 417 3.76 -1.41 9.66
N ASN A 418 3.86 -1.29 10.99
CA ASN A 418 3.09 -2.08 11.97
C ASN A 418 3.16 -3.61 11.71
N ILE A 419 4.32 -4.10 11.26
CA ILE A 419 4.70 -5.52 11.09
C ILE A 419 5.95 -5.78 11.95
N ASN A 420 5.98 -6.91 12.68
CA ASN A 420 7.17 -7.34 13.39
C ASN A 420 8.17 -8.00 12.43
N ILE A 421 9.22 -7.28 12.04
CA ILE A 421 10.23 -7.74 11.07
C ILE A 421 10.92 -9.04 11.53
N SER A 422 11.06 -9.25 12.85
CA SER A 422 11.67 -10.48 13.39
C SER A 422 10.82 -11.74 13.14
N GLU A 423 9.50 -11.60 13.02
CA GLU A 423 8.60 -12.71 12.66
C GLU A 423 8.76 -13.10 11.19
N ILE A 424 9.02 -12.14 10.29
CA ILE A 424 9.36 -12.44 8.88
C ILE A 424 10.62 -13.32 8.81
N GLN A 425 11.66 -12.94 9.56
CA GLN A 425 12.92 -13.70 9.63
C GLN A 425 12.73 -15.08 10.30
N GLN A 426 11.90 -15.16 11.35
CA GLN A 426 11.55 -16.39 12.04
C GLN A 426 10.79 -17.35 11.12
N LEU A 427 9.73 -16.88 10.45
CA LEU A 427 8.95 -17.70 9.53
C LEU A 427 9.80 -18.14 8.33
N GLY A 428 10.61 -17.25 7.78
CA GLY A 428 11.59 -17.59 6.74
C GLY A 428 12.55 -18.69 7.16
N SER A 429 12.97 -18.72 8.43
CA SER A 429 13.83 -19.77 8.98
C SER A 429 13.11 -21.08 9.29
N LEU A 430 11.81 -21.02 9.64
CA LEU A 430 10.95 -22.19 9.89
C LEU A 430 10.50 -22.87 8.59
N LEU A 431 10.35 -22.10 7.49
CA LEU A 431 9.91 -22.56 6.17
C LEU A 431 11.03 -22.62 5.10
N PRO A 432 12.31 -22.75 5.50
CA PRO A 432 13.51 -22.45 4.71
C PRO A 432 13.40 -21.48 3.52
N SER A 433 12.72 -20.34 3.70
CA SER A 433 12.50 -19.33 2.67
C SER A 433 13.59 -18.27 2.68
N THR A 434 14.45 -18.30 1.66
CA THR A 434 15.45 -17.25 1.40
C THR A 434 14.81 -15.91 1.03
N ALA A 435 13.62 -15.91 0.41
CA ALA A 435 12.91 -14.70 0.04
C ALA A 435 12.42 -13.93 1.27
N LEU A 436 11.81 -14.60 2.25
CA LEU A 436 11.39 -13.98 3.51
C LEU A 436 12.61 -13.53 4.35
N GLN A 437 13.67 -14.33 4.40
CA GLN A 437 14.92 -13.92 5.08
C GLN A 437 15.54 -12.67 4.44
N GLN A 438 15.54 -12.55 3.11
CA GLN A 438 16.03 -11.37 2.41
C GLN A 438 15.16 -10.13 2.72
N VAL A 439 13.83 -10.23 2.60
CA VAL A 439 12.92 -9.11 2.95
C VAL A 439 13.09 -8.68 4.40
N GLY A 440 13.18 -9.63 5.34
CA GLY A 440 13.43 -9.32 6.75
C GLY A 440 14.80 -8.68 7.01
N SER A 441 15.80 -8.94 6.17
CA SER A 441 17.11 -8.29 6.25
C SER A 441 17.05 -6.87 5.67
N ASP A 442 16.47 -6.71 4.47
CA ASP A 442 16.31 -5.42 3.79
C ASP A 442 15.52 -4.41 4.65
N LEU A 443 14.49 -4.86 5.38
CA LEU A 443 13.72 -4.01 6.30
C LEU A 443 14.46 -3.71 7.62
N THR A 444 15.52 -4.44 7.96
CA THR A 444 16.35 -4.14 9.15
C THR A 444 17.55 -3.24 8.81
N ASP A 445 17.97 -3.22 7.55
CA ASP A 445 19.16 -2.51 7.06
C ASP A 445 18.91 -1.00 6.89
N ASN A 446 19.33 -0.22 7.88
CA ASN A 446 19.35 1.25 7.86
C ASN A 446 20.39 1.76 6.86
N THR A 447 19.92 2.34 5.75
CA THR A 447 20.77 2.88 4.67
C THR A 447 21.21 4.32 4.90
N GLY A 448 20.58 5.03 5.86
CA GLY A 448 20.71 6.48 6.00
C GLY A 448 19.96 7.29 4.93
N SER A 449 19.05 6.66 4.19
CA SER A 449 18.19 7.28 3.16
C SER A 449 16.77 6.71 3.24
N ALA A 450 15.81 7.28 2.51
CA ALA A 450 14.45 6.72 2.43
C ALA A 450 14.37 5.29 1.86
N ASN A 451 15.43 4.77 1.22
CA ASN A 451 15.47 3.37 0.78
C ASN A 451 15.61 2.41 1.98
N VAL A 452 14.72 1.42 2.07
CA VAL A 452 14.95 0.22 2.86
C VAL A 452 15.93 -0.73 2.15
N GLY A 453 16.95 -1.18 2.88
CA GLY A 453 17.91 -2.19 2.44
C GLY A 453 18.64 -1.87 1.14
N GLY A 454 19.05 -2.91 0.41
CA GLY A 454 19.75 -2.76 -0.87
C GLY A 454 18.85 -2.39 -2.06
N LEU A 455 17.56 -2.12 -1.86
CA LEU A 455 16.59 -1.98 -2.94
C LEU A 455 16.78 -0.67 -3.71
N THR A 456 17.25 -0.79 -4.95
CA THR A 456 17.37 0.29 -5.95
C THR A 456 16.85 -0.20 -7.30
N GLY A 457 16.44 0.73 -8.19
CA GLY A 457 15.98 0.41 -9.54
C GLY A 457 14.54 0.83 -9.82
N ASN A 458 13.79 0.04 -10.60
CA ASN A 458 12.41 0.36 -10.99
C ASN A 458 11.54 -0.91 -11.00
N ARG A 459 10.28 -0.81 -10.57
CA ARG A 459 9.30 -1.90 -10.58
C ARG A 459 7.91 -1.41 -10.96
N MET A 460 7.31 -2.03 -11.98
CA MET A 460 5.90 -1.88 -12.32
C MET A 460 5.05 -2.93 -11.60
N PHE A 461 3.96 -2.48 -10.97
CA PHE A 461 2.88 -3.30 -10.42
C PHE A 461 1.67 -3.20 -11.36
N TRP A 462 1.70 -4.00 -12.42
CA TRP A 462 0.73 -3.95 -13.51
C TRP A 462 -0.69 -4.36 -13.09
N ASN A 463 -0.88 -5.08 -11.98
CA ASN A 463 -2.21 -5.42 -11.48
C ASN A 463 -2.88 -4.28 -10.70
N SER A 464 -2.09 -3.34 -10.16
CA SER A 464 -2.57 -2.23 -9.29
C SER A 464 -2.38 -0.82 -9.88
N ASP A 465 -1.96 -0.73 -11.16
CA ASP A 465 -1.64 0.51 -11.88
C ASP A 465 -0.67 1.42 -11.09
N TYR A 466 0.39 0.82 -10.54
CA TYR A 466 1.33 1.48 -9.64
C TYR A 466 2.78 1.20 -10.06
N MET A 467 3.68 2.17 -9.89
CA MET A 467 5.11 2.03 -10.19
C MET A 467 5.96 2.61 -9.05
N VAL A 468 7.08 1.96 -8.75
CA VAL A 468 8.10 2.46 -7.83
C VAL A 468 9.42 2.63 -8.57
N HIS A 469 10.10 3.76 -8.35
CA HIS A 469 11.48 3.98 -8.71
C HIS A 469 12.30 4.32 -7.46
N ARG A 470 13.46 3.68 -7.32
CA ARG A 470 14.38 3.84 -6.18
C ARG A 470 15.74 4.27 -6.70
N GLY A 471 16.01 5.56 -6.53
CA GLY A 471 17.30 6.15 -6.86
C GLY A 471 18.28 6.06 -5.69
N LYS A 472 19.41 6.76 -5.79
CA LYS A 472 20.52 6.57 -4.84
C LYS A 472 20.17 6.85 -3.37
N ASN A 473 19.37 7.88 -3.08
CA ASN A 473 18.94 8.23 -1.72
C ASN A 473 17.45 8.59 -1.63
N TYR A 474 16.61 8.16 -2.58
CA TYR A 474 15.20 8.52 -2.61
C TYR A 474 14.34 7.39 -3.19
N VAL A 475 13.08 7.38 -2.79
CA VAL A 475 12.01 6.55 -3.35
C VAL A 475 10.98 7.47 -4.00
N THR A 476 10.73 7.30 -5.29
CA THR A 476 9.57 7.89 -5.97
C THR A 476 8.53 6.81 -6.23
N THR A 477 7.29 7.09 -5.88
CA THR A 477 6.14 6.21 -6.10
C THR A 477 5.18 6.90 -7.06
N LEU A 478 4.47 6.13 -7.88
CA LEU A 478 3.51 6.64 -8.86
C LEU A 478 2.23 5.80 -8.83
N LYS A 479 1.12 6.41 -8.41
CA LYS A 479 -0.21 5.79 -8.46
C LYS A 479 -1.03 6.32 -9.64
N MET A 480 -1.46 5.39 -10.47
CA MET A 480 -2.41 5.58 -11.57
C MET A 480 -3.63 4.68 -11.32
N TYR A 481 -4.63 4.71 -12.20
CA TYR A 481 -5.76 3.77 -12.24
C TYR A 481 -6.33 3.68 -13.64
N SER A 482 -7.08 2.63 -13.92
CA SER A 482 -7.52 2.23 -15.26
C SER A 482 -8.93 1.64 -15.24
N SER A 483 -9.42 1.19 -16.39
CA SER A 483 -10.65 0.37 -16.49
C SER A 483 -10.60 -0.98 -15.79
N ARG A 484 -9.57 -1.26 -14.97
CA ARG A 484 -9.35 -2.51 -14.20
C ARG A 484 -9.29 -2.27 -12.69
N THR A 485 -9.21 -1.00 -12.26
CA THR A 485 -8.93 -0.59 -10.89
C THR A 485 -9.77 0.62 -10.49
N HIS A 486 -9.92 0.84 -9.18
CA HIS A 486 -10.55 2.02 -8.62
C HIS A 486 -9.49 3.01 -8.12
N ASN A 487 -9.83 4.30 -8.08
CA ASN A 487 -8.94 5.37 -7.65
C ASN A 487 -8.64 5.38 -6.13
N ALA A 488 -9.68 5.23 -5.30
CA ALA A 488 -9.66 5.36 -3.85
C ALA A 488 -10.97 4.80 -3.26
N GLU A 489 -11.10 4.80 -1.93
CA GLU A 489 -12.39 4.62 -1.25
C GLU A 489 -12.63 5.71 -0.19
N CYS A 490 -13.91 6.01 0.05
CA CYS A 490 -14.36 6.60 1.31
C CYS A 490 -15.32 5.62 1.98
N THR A 491 -14.92 5.12 3.15
CA THR A 491 -15.64 4.11 3.92
C THR A 491 -15.66 4.57 5.38
N ASN A 492 -16.76 4.38 6.10
CA ASN A 492 -16.94 4.85 7.49
C ASN A 492 -16.69 6.36 7.72
N ALA A 493 -16.90 7.19 6.68
CA ALA A 493 -16.60 8.63 6.62
C ALA A 493 -15.10 8.99 6.63
N GLU A 494 -14.21 8.00 6.50
CA GLU A 494 -12.77 8.16 6.36
C GLU A 494 -12.42 8.40 4.88
N ASN A 495 -11.51 9.36 4.60
CA ASN A 495 -11.04 9.77 3.27
C ASN A 495 -12.10 10.42 2.33
N PRO A 496 -12.92 11.39 2.79
CA PRO A 496 -13.99 11.98 1.97
C PRO A 496 -13.51 12.87 0.81
N PHE A 497 -12.21 13.14 0.69
CA PHE A 497 -11.66 13.99 -0.37
C PHE A 497 -10.73 13.25 -1.35
N GLY A 498 -10.58 11.93 -1.21
CA GLY A 498 -9.55 11.12 -1.87
C GLY A 498 -9.70 10.90 -3.39
N PHE A 499 -10.62 11.58 -4.08
CA PHE A 499 -10.90 11.30 -5.50
C PHE A 499 -9.65 11.35 -6.40
N HIS A 500 -8.75 12.32 -6.20
CA HIS A 500 -7.55 12.49 -7.02
C HIS A 500 -6.34 11.62 -6.59
N GLN A 501 -6.48 10.70 -5.62
CA GLN A 501 -5.37 9.87 -5.10
C GLN A 501 -4.73 8.90 -6.11
N SER A 502 -5.35 8.70 -7.27
CA SER A 502 -4.79 7.88 -8.36
C SER A 502 -4.67 8.63 -9.69
N ASP A 503 -4.81 9.95 -9.74
CA ASP A 503 -4.80 10.73 -10.99
C ASP A 503 -3.38 10.98 -11.55
N GLY A 504 -2.46 10.04 -11.32
CA GLY A 504 -1.03 10.17 -11.59
C GLY A 504 -0.23 10.76 -10.43
N VAL A 505 -0.57 10.38 -9.19
CA VAL A 505 0.05 10.89 -7.96
C VAL A 505 1.49 10.40 -7.85
N LEU A 506 2.44 11.31 -7.66
CA LEU A 506 3.88 11.08 -7.70
C LEU A 506 4.55 11.58 -6.39
N TYR A 507 4.62 10.76 -5.35
CA TYR A 507 5.36 11.11 -4.13
C TYR A 507 6.86 10.87 -4.32
N THR A 508 7.71 11.71 -3.70
CA THR A 508 9.17 11.55 -3.71
C THR A 508 9.76 11.71 -2.31
N TYR A 509 10.02 10.58 -1.65
CA TYR A 509 10.57 10.48 -0.30
C TYR A 509 12.10 10.47 -0.37
N GLN A 510 12.79 11.40 0.30
CA GLN A 510 14.25 11.44 0.43
C GLN A 510 14.66 11.26 1.89
N ASN A 511 13.94 11.96 2.78
CA ASN A 511 14.05 11.83 4.23
C ASN A 511 12.91 11.01 4.84
N GLY A 512 11.79 10.82 4.13
CA GLY A 512 10.62 10.07 4.57
C GLY A 512 9.61 10.87 5.40
N ASP A 513 9.89 12.13 5.75
CA ASP A 513 8.95 12.97 6.51
C ASP A 513 8.26 14.07 5.68
N GLU A 514 8.49 14.09 4.35
CA GLU A 514 8.09 15.19 3.46
C GLU A 514 6.57 15.30 3.24
N TYR A 515 5.84 14.20 3.43
CA TYR A 515 4.38 14.11 3.32
C TYR A 515 3.70 13.64 4.63
N GLU A 516 4.48 13.28 5.66
CA GLU A 516 3.98 12.87 6.98
C GLU A 516 3.03 13.93 7.57
N ASP A 517 1.83 13.54 8.01
CA ASP A 517 0.79 14.41 8.59
C ASP A 517 0.30 15.59 7.72
N ILE A 518 0.66 15.70 6.42
CA ILE A 518 0.20 16.84 5.60
C ILE A 518 -1.29 16.81 5.24
N ALA A 519 -1.93 15.64 5.34
CA ALA A 519 -3.26 15.39 4.80
C ALA A 519 -4.34 16.35 5.35
N ALA A 520 -4.23 16.74 6.63
CA ALA A 520 -5.14 17.69 7.26
C ALA A 520 -5.05 19.13 6.71
N ALA A 521 -3.89 19.54 6.17
CA ALA A 521 -3.61 20.92 5.76
C ALA A 521 -3.41 21.10 4.23
N MET A 522 -3.21 20.02 3.48
CA MET A 522 -2.99 20.06 2.03
C MET A 522 -4.25 20.41 1.22
N ASP A 523 -4.07 20.96 0.01
CA ASP A 523 -5.14 21.03 -0.98
C ASP A 523 -5.28 19.69 -1.70
N TRP A 524 -6.42 19.02 -1.49
CA TRP A 524 -6.73 17.71 -2.06
C TRP A 524 -7.00 17.74 -3.58
N ASN A 525 -7.10 18.92 -4.19
CA ASN A 525 -7.05 19.09 -5.65
C ASN A 525 -5.61 19.16 -6.19
N MET A 526 -4.59 19.13 -5.33
CA MET A 526 -3.19 19.37 -5.70
C MET A 526 -2.24 18.27 -5.22
N PHE A 527 -2.64 17.00 -5.31
CA PHE A 527 -1.71 15.87 -5.10
C PHE A 527 -0.47 16.02 -6.02
N PRO A 528 0.74 15.70 -5.54
CA PRO A 528 1.94 15.87 -6.33
C PRO A 528 1.88 15.04 -7.62
N GLY A 529 2.34 15.60 -8.75
CA GLY A 529 2.41 14.88 -10.03
C GLY A 529 1.14 14.83 -10.87
N ILE A 530 -0.06 15.10 -10.34
CA ILE A 530 -1.31 14.94 -11.11
C ILE A 530 -1.46 16.00 -12.23
N THR A 531 -2.41 15.76 -13.14
CA THR A 531 -2.97 16.81 -14.01
C THR A 531 -4.48 16.88 -13.76
N VAL A 532 -5.02 18.06 -13.48
CA VAL A 532 -6.36 18.22 -12.91
C VAL A 532 -7.06 19.47 -13.46
N ASP A 533 -8.38 19.42 -13.58
CA ASP A 533 -9.22 20.61 -13.70
C ASP A 533 -9.56 21.10 -12.29
N TYR A 534 -8.82 22.09 -11.82
CA TYR A 534 -8.73 22.45 -10.40
C TYR A 534 -10.09 22.85 -9.81
N ASN A 535 -10.56 22.11 -8.80
CA ASN A 535 -11.89 22.24 -8.20
C ASN A 535 -13.05 22.02 -9.21
N GLY A 536 -12.78 21.34 -10.34
CA GLY A 536 -13.77 20.92 -11.33
C GLY A 536 -14.55 19.67 -10.91
N THR A 537 -13.99 18.85 -10.02
CA THR A 537 -14.67 17.68 -9.43
C THR A 537 -15.05 17.94 -7.97
N PRO A 538 -16.31 17.70 -7.55
CA PRO A 538 -16.68 17.78 -6.14
C PRO A 538 -15.95 16.71 -5.32
N LEU A 539 -15.20 17.13 -4.30
CA LEU A 539 -14.53 16.23 -3.36
C LEU A 539 -15.47 15.93 -2.19
N THR A 540 -16.08 14.74 -2.21
CA THR A 540 -16.99 14.24 -1.15
C THR A 540 -16.88 12.72 -1.03
N CYS A 541 -17.33 12.15 0.10
CA CYS A 541 -17.34 10.70 0.30
C CYS A 541 -18.08 9.95 -0.82
N ASN A 542 -19.18 10.52 -1.32
CA ASN A 542 -20.00 9.97 -2.40
C ASN A 542 -19.31 9.99 -3.78
N THR A 543 -18.29 10.84 -3.97
CA THR A 543 -17.53 10.96 -5.20
C THR A 543 -16.13 10.36 -5.11
N THR A 544 -15.66 9.98 -3.92
CA THR A 544 -14.28 9.49 -3.72
C THR A 544 -13.97 8.23 -4.52
N ASN A 545 -14.87 7.24 -4.57
CA ASN A 545 -14.64 6.00 -5.32
C ASN A 545 -15.19 6.11 -6.75
N ALA A 546 -14.32 5.88 -7.73
CA ALA A 546 -14.65 5.76 -9.14
C ALA A 546 -13.75 4.70 -9.81
N GLN A 547 -14.35 3.92 -10.70
CA GLN A 547 -13.62 3.04 -11.62
C GLN A 547 -13.04 3.89 -12.77
N GLY A 548 -11.82 3.59 -13.21
CA GLY A 548 -11.23 4.29 -14.36
C GLY A 548 -11.96 3.98 -15.67
N ILE A 549 -11.90 4.90 -16.64
CA ILE A 549 -12.49 4.70 -17.98
C ILE A 549 -11.50 4.05 -18.95
N GLU A 550 -10.23 4.44 -18.84
CA GLU A 550 -9.22 4.22 -19.88
C GLU A 550 -8.41 2.95 -19.60
N SER A 551 -8.17 2.14 -20.63
CA SER A 551 -7.40 0.90 -20.50
C SER A 551 -5.89 1.08 -20.72
N PHE A 552 -5.45 2.14 -21.43
CA PHE A 552 -4.04 2.39 -21.71
C PHE A 552 -3.36 3.10 -20.54
N VAL A 553 -3.14 2.32 -19.47
CA VAL A 553 -2.52 2.74 -18.21
C VAL A 553 -1.61 1.61 -17.73
N GLY A 554 -0.42 1.91 -17.25
CA GLY A 554 0.57 0.90 -16.85
C GLY A 554 1.99 1.36 -17.14
N GLY A 555 2.90 0.44 -17.46
CA GLY A 555 4.28 0.83 -17.78
C GLY A 555 5.18 -0.31 -18.23
N ALA A 556 6.35 0.06 -18.75
CA ALA A 556 7.46 -0.85 -19.02
C ALA A 556 8.56 -0.65 -17.98
N SER A 557 9.28 -1.71 -17.63
CA SER A 557 10.40 -1.68 -16.67
C SER A 557 11.51 -2.64 -17.08
N THR A 558 12.76 -2.23 -16.87
CA THR A 558 13.94 -3.09 -17.00
C THR A 558 14.40 -3.68 -15.66
N GLY A 559 13.70 -3.38 -14.56
CA GLY A 559 14.18 -3.59 -13.19
C GLY A 559 15.08 -2.45 -12.67
N GLN A 560 15.59 -1.58 -13.55
CA GLN A 560 16.49 -0.46 -13.18
C GLN A 560 15.92 0.90 -13.60
N VAL A 561 15.43 0.98 -14.84
CA VAL A 561 14.77 2.15 -15.43
C VAL A 561 13.36 1.76 -15.86
N GLY A 562 12.46 2.74 -15.99
CA GLY A 562 11.06 2.48 -16.27
C GLY A 562 10.37 3.63 -17.00
N ALA A 563 9.26 3.31 -17.66
CA ALA A 563 8.37 4.27 -18.27
C ALA A 563 6.93 3.92 -17.89
N ALA A 564 6.27 4.79 -17.15
CA ALA A 564 4.86 4.67 -16.80
C ALA A 564 4.00 5.58 -17.68
N VAL A 565 2.77 5.17 -17.94
CA VAL A 565 1.82 5.89 -18.79
C VAL A 565 0.42 5.84 -18.21
N MET A 566 -0.29 6.95 -18.36
CA MET A 566 -1.69 7.07 -18.01
C MET A 566 -2.40 7.85 -19.12
N ARG A 567 -3.30 7.18 -19.84
CA ARG A 567 -4.43 7.87 -20.44
C ARG A 567 -5.49 8.05 -19.37
N TYR A 568 -6.01 9.25 -19.24
CA TYR A 568 -7.05 9.59 -18.28
C TYR A 568 -8.21 10.28 -18.99
N THR A 569 -9.41 9.99 -18.52
CA THR A 569 -10.63 10.76 -18.74
C THR A 569 -11.33 10.78 -17.38
N ASN A 570 -11.66 11.97 -16.86
CA ASN A 570 -12.28 12.11 -15.54
C ASN A 570 -13.56 11.25 -15.49
N PRO A 571 -13.65 10.26 -14.59
CA PRO A 571 -14.74 9.28 -14.60
C PRO A 571 -16.10 9.82 -14.14
N LEU A 572 -16.13 10.99 -13.48
CA LEU A 572 -17.37 11.60 -12.99
C LEU A 572 -17.87 12.72 -13.91
N THR A 573 -16.98 13.60 -14.36
CA THR A 573 -17.35 14.80 -15.12
C THR A 573 -17.18 14.63 -16.63
N HIS A 574 -16.28 13.74 -17.05
CA HIS A 574 -15.73 13.69 -18.42
C HIS A 574 -15.19 15.04 -18.96
N SER A 575 -14.96 16.02 -18.07
CA SER A 575 -14.61 17.42 -18.42
C SER A 575 -13.16 17.58 -18.84
N LEU A 576 -12.29 16.64 -18.46
CA LEU A 576 -10.86 16.62 -18.74
C LEU A 576 -10.42 15.22 -19.17
N SER A 577 -9.65 15.16 -20.25
CA SER A 577 -8.89 13.97 -20.65
C SER A 577 -7.44 14.37 -20.95
N PHE A 578 -6.49 13.51 -20.58
CA PHE A 578 -5.07 13.69 -20.90
C PHE A 578 -4.36 12.36 -21.19
N GLN A 579 -3.17 12.47 -21.76
CA GLN A 579 -2.18 11.42 -21.88
C GLN A 579 -0.92 11.90 -21.16
N LYS A 580 -0.46 11.18 -20.14
CA LYS A 580 0.72 11.55 -19.34
C LYS A 580 1.70 10.38 -19.22
N ALA A 581 2.97 10.65 -19.44
CA ALA A 581 4.06 9.69 -19.31
C ALA A 581 5.09 10.17 -18.29
N TRP A 582 5.61 9.23 -17.50
CA TRP A 582 6.71 9.43 -16.55
C TRP A 582 7.84 8.47 -16.91
N PHE A 583 9.00 9.03 -17.24
CA PHE A 583 10.20 8.30 -17.65
C PHE A 583 11.24 8.36 -16.53
N PHE A 584 11.52 7.23 -15.90
CA PHE A 584 12.50 7.06 -14.83
C PHE A 584 13.84 6.63 -15.43
N LEU A 585 14.75 7.58 -15.59
CA LEU A 585 15.97 7.45 -16.39
C LEU A 585 17.20 7.20 -15.48
N PRO A 586 18.35 6.79 -16.05
CA PRO A 586 19.59 6.66 -15.28
C PRO A 586 20.03 7.98 -14.62
N ASN A 587 20.97 7.88 -13.69
CA ASN A 587 21.55 9.02 -12.95
C ASN A 587 20.51 9.84 -12.16
N ASP A 588 19.47 9.19 -11.63
CA ASP A 588 18.46 9.83 -10.79
C ASP A 588 17.78 11.03 -11.49
N ILE A 589 17.43 10.87 -12.77
CA ILE A 589 16.69 11.86 -13.55
C ILE A 589 15.32 11.27 -13.91
N GLN A 590 14.27 12.08 -13.82
CA GLN A 590 12.94 11.73 -14.30
C GLN A 590 12.53 12.72 -15.39
N HIS A 591 11.76 12.29 -16.38
CA HIS A 591 11.18 13.17 -17.40
C HIS A 591 9.67 12.94 -17.45
N VAL A 592 8.90 14.01 -17.46
CA VAL A 592 7.44 13.98 -17.52
C VAL A 592 7.00 14.66 -18.81
N ALA A 593 6.12 14.00 -19.55
CA ALA A 593 5.44 14.57 -20.71
C ALA A 593 3.92 14.42 -20.54
N VAL A 594 3.16 15.47 -20.85
CA VAL A 594 1.70 15.43 -20.80
C VAL A 594 1.11 16.10 -22.05
N SER A 595 0.03 15.53 -22.55
CA SER A 595 -0.80 16.09 -23.61
C SER A 595 -2.26 16.09 -23.17
N ILE A 596 -2.86 17.26 -23.00
CA ILE A 596 -4.31 17.41 -22.84
C ILE A 596 -4.96 16.93 -24.15
N THR A 597 -5.89 15.98 -24.07
CA THR A 597 -6.55 15.39 -25.25
C THR A 597 -7.96 15.91 -25.45
N ASN A 598 -8.64 16.28 -24.37
CA ASN A 598 -9.94 16.91 -24.37
C ASN A 598 -10.07 17.80 -23.13
N THR A 599 -10.70 18.96 -23.28
CA THR A 599 -11.22 19.70 -22.13
C THR A 599 -12.50 20.44 -22.51
N SER A 600 -13.52 20.29 -21.69
CA SER A 600 -14.75 21.10 -21.66
C SER A 600 -14.92 21.82 -20.32
N SER A 601 -13.95 21.67 -19.40
CA SER A 601 -13.98 22.31 -18.10
C SER A 601 -13.78 23.83 -18.22
N THR A 602 -14.48 24.58 -17.38
CA THR A 602 -14.26 26.03 -17.19
C THR A 602 -13.28 26.33 -16.06
N ALA A 603 -12.86 25.31 -15.31
CA ALA A 603 -11.82 25.40 -14.30
C ALA A 603 -10.42 25.52 -14.94
N PRO A 604 -9.44 26.14 -14.26
CA PRO A 604 -8.05 26.10 -14.68
C PRO A 604 -7.52 24.66 -14.73
N ILE A 605 -6.75 24.33 -15.78
CA ILE A 605 -6.11 23.03 -15.93
C ILE A 605 -4.67 23.15 -15.44
N PHE A 606 -4.35 22.44 -14.35
CA PHE A 606 -3.01 22.46 -13.74
C PHE A 606 -2.30 21.12 -13.93
N SER A 607 -0.99 21.16 -14.15
CA SER A 607 -0.11 20.04 -13.82
C SER A 607 0.67 20.37 -12.55
N ILE A 608 0.47 19.57 -11.51
CA ILE A 608 1.10 19.76 -10.20
C ILE A 608 2.50 19.17 -10.24
N LEU A 609 3.49 19.97 -9.85
CA LEU A 609 4.91 19.57 -9.81
C LEU A 609 5.26 18.90 -8.47
N ASP A 610 4.75 19.45 -7.36
CA ASP A 610 4.77 18.87 -6.02
C ASP A 610 3.77 19.59 -5.11
N GLN A 611 3.39 18.94 -4.00
CA GLN A 611 2.84 19.56 -2.80
C GLN A 611 3.37 18.78 -1.58
N ARG A 612 4.28 19.40 -0.81
CA ARG A 612 5.01 18.79 0.32
C ARG A 612 5.18 19.78 1.48
N LYS A 613 5.77 19.34 2.59
CA LYS A 613 6.29 20.26 3.63
C LYS A 613 7.33 21.23 3.04
N LEU A 614 7.26 22.50 3.42
CA LEU A 614 8.23 23.52 3.08
C LEU A 614 9.52 23.32 3.89
N ASN A 615 10.56 22.76 3.26
CA ASN A 615 11.88 22.64 3.85
C ASN A 615 12.92 23.49 3.10
N GLY A 616 13.46 24.52 3.77
CA GLY A 616 14.53 25.36 3.23
C GLY A 616 14.12 26.36 2.14
N ASP A 617 15.11 26.84 1.40
CA ASP A 617 14.98 27.91 0.41
C ASP A 617 14.36 27.44 -0.93
N VAL A 618 13.57 28.33 -1.57
CA VAL A 618 13.09 28.16 -2.94
C VAL A 618 13.97 28.95 -3.91
N PHE A 619 14.39 28.31 -4.99
CA PHE A 619 15.16 28.91 -6.08
C PHE A 619 14.38 28.81 -7.40
N VAL A 620 14.33 29.88 -8.17
CA VAL A 620 13.79 29.90 -9.54
C VAL A 620 14.82 30.53 -10.45
N ASN A 621 15.05 29.94 -11.63
CA ASN A 621 16.10 30.33 -12.57
C ASN A 621 17.47 30.47 -11.86
N ASN A 622 17.79 29.46 -11.04
CA ASN A 622 18.99 29.36 -10.20
C ASN A 622 19.20 30.55 -9.23
N THR A 623 18.17 31.36 -9.00
CA THR A 623 18.19 32.53 -8.12
C THR A 623 17.33 32.26 -6.89
N LYS A 624 17.90 32.44 -5.69
CA LYS A 624 17.15 32.34 -4.42
C LYS A 624 16.05 33.40 -4.39
N GLN A 625 14.83 32.99 -4.11
CA GLN A 625 13.69 33.90 -4.00
C GLN A 625 13.63 34.52 -2.60
N ALA A 626 13.31 35.81 -2.52
CA ALA A 626 13.17 36.51 -1.24
C ALA A 626 11.88 36.13 -0.50
N THR A 627 10.82 35.85 -1.27
CA THR A 627 9.58 35.22 -0.82
C THR A 627 9.48 33.84 -1.47
N PRO A 628 9.21 32.75 -0.72
CA PRO A 628 9.04 31.41 -1.30
C PRO A 628 7.93 31.32 -2.37
N SER A 629 6.87 32.11 -2.24
CA SER A 629 5.75 32.18 -3.18
C SER A 629 5.99 33.17 -4.33
N GLY A 630 5.46 32.86 -5.52
CA GLY A 630 5.49 33.75 -6.68
C GLY A 630 5.00 33.09 -7.98
N ASN A 631 4.69 33.89 -9.00
CA ASN A 631 4.31 33.43 -10.34
C ASN A 631 5.39 33.84 -11.35
N TYR A 632 5.93 32.88 -12.10
CA TYR A 632 7.13 33.03 -12.93
C TYR A 632 6.82 32.65 -14.37
N THR A 633 6.62 33.64 -15.25
CA THR A 633 6.15 33.41 -16.63
C THR A 633 7.13 32.69 -17.55
N HIS A 634 8.41 32.65 -17.19
CA HIS A 634 9.49 32.05 -18.00
C HIS A 634 10.47 31.29 -17.09
N ALA A 635 9.95 30.39 -16.25
CA ALA A 635 10.79 29.50 -15.45
C ALA A 635 11.49 28.48 -16.36
N GLN A 636 12.81 28.42 -16.25
CA GLN A 636 13.70 27.41 -16.84
C GLN A 636 14.17 26.41 -15.80
N SER A 637 14.27 26.83 -14.53
CA SER A 637 14.51 25.94 -13.41
C SER A 637 13.74 26.35 -12.15
N LEU A 638 13.40 25.36 -11.34
CA LEU A 638 12.90 25.47 -9.96
C LEU A 638 13.74 24.51 -9.11
N PHE A 639 14.09 24.89 -7.88
CA PHE A 639 14.72 23.99 -6.93
C PHE A 639 14.22 24.29 -5.51
N HIS A 640 13.81 23.24 -4.81
CA HIS A 640 13.35 23.26 -3.42
C HIS A 640 13.64 21.89 -2.80
N ASP A 641 14.00 21.84 -1.51
CA ASP A 641 14.18 20.61 -0.74
C ASP A 641 14.94 19.47 -1.45
N SER A 642 16.09 19.79 -2.06
CA SER A 642 16.92 18.84 -2.84
C SER A 642 16.30 18.29 -4.14
N ILE A 643 15.10 18.74 -4.53
CA ILE A 643 14.46 18.40 -5.81
C ILE A 643 14.61 19.58 -6.78
N GLY A 644 15.23 19.32 -7.93
CA GLY A 644 15.34 20.27 -9.03
C GLY A 644 14.39 19.95 -10.18
N TYR A 645 13.86 20.97 -10.85
CA TYR A 645 13.01 20.85 -12.03
C TYR A 645 13.59 21.70 -13.16
N VAL A 646 13.58 21.17 -14.39
CA VAL A 646 14.04 21.85 -15.61
C VAL A 646 12.88 21.94 -16.60
N PHE A 647 12.63 23.13 -17.12
CA PHE A 647 11.48 23.45 -17.99
C PHE A 647 11.91 24.12 -19.30
N PRO A 648 11.15 23.92 -20.41
CA PRO A 648 11.31 24.65 -21.66
C PRO A 648 10.74 26.08 -21.60
N LYS A 649 11.11 26.87 -20.58
CA LYS A 649 10.58 28.24 -20.31
C LYS A 649 9.06 28.27 -20.07
N LEU A 650 8.59 27.53 -19.06
CA LEU A 650 7.16 27.43 -18.74
C LEU A 650 6.71 28.50 -17.71
N PRO A 651 5.41 28.84 -17.68
CA PRO A 651 4.80 29.56 -16.57
C PRO A 651 4.70 28.63 -15.35
N VAL A 652 5.48 28.90 -14.31
CA VAL A 652 5.46 28.13 -13.06
C VAL A 652 4.96 29.02 -11.93
N SER A 653 4.00 28.51 -11.17
CA SER A 653 3.47 29.14 -9.96
C SER A 653 3.98 28.38 -8.74
N VAL A 654 4.33 29.11 -7.68
CA VAL A 654 4.74 28.56 -6.39
C VAL A 654 3.92 29.23 -5.29
N SER A 655 3.31 28.42 -4.42
CA SER A 655 2.66 28.84 -3.19
C SER A 655 3.32 28.13 -2.02
N ALA A 656 3.81 28.90 -1.05
CA ALA A 656 4.45 28.36 0.13
C ALA A 656 4.08 29.13 1.41
N GLY A 657 4.16 28.42 2.54
CA GLY A 657 3.88 28.90 3.90
C GLY A 657 2.73 28.17 4.59
N SER A 658 2.49 28.53 5.85
CA SER A 658 1.55 27.89 6.76
C SER A 658 0.13 27.69 6.21
N ARG A 659 -0.42 26.50 6.42
CA ARG A 659 -1.82 26.11 6.22
C ARG A 659 -2.30 25.33 7.44
N THR A 660 -3.55 25.53 7.83
CA THR A 660 -4.17 24.84 8.97
C THR A 660 -5.44 24.15 8.51
N GLY A 661 -5.65 22.91 8.96
CA GLY A 661 -6.89 22.18 8.71
C GLY A 661 -7.13 21.07 9.73
N LYS A 662 -8.11 20.20 9.50
CA LYS A 662 -8.72 19.38 10.57
C LYS A 662 -8.72 17.91 10.25
N TRP A 663 -8.14 17.09 11.13
CA TRP A 663 -8.25 15.64 11.02
C TRP A 663 -9.71 15.14 11.08
N SER A 664 -10.55 15.80 11.88
CA SER A 664 -12.00 15.55 11.95
C SER A 664 -12.81 15.92 10.69
N SER A 665 -12.22 16.57 9.68
CA SER A 665 -12.87 16.71 8.35
C SER A 665 -12.50 15.57 7.39
N LEU A 666 -11.51 14.74 7.74
CA LEU A 666 -11.03 13.63 6.93
C LEU A 666 -11.53 12.26 7.40
N GLY A 667 -12.05 12.17 8.61
CA GLY A 667 -12.47 10.91 9.22
C GLY A 667 -12.78 11.05 10.71
N ILE A 668 -12.56 9.97 11.45
CA ILE A 668 -12.91 9.85 12.87
C ILE A 668 -11.80 10.23 13.86
N SER A 669 -10.67 10.77 13.36
CA SER A 669 -9.58 11.23 14.23
C SER A 669 -10.04 12.36 15.15
N THR A 670 -9.62 12.30 16.40
CA THR A 670 -9.95 13.29 17.45
C THR A 670 -8.82 14.28 17.73
N GLN A 671 -7.74 14.22 16.93
CA GLN A 671 -6.61 15.13 17.06
C GLN A 671 -7.00 16.59 16.75
N PRO A 672 -6.30 17.57 17.34
CA PRO A 672 -6.59 18.99 17.11
C PRO A 672 -6.33 19.41 15.65
N ASP A 673 -6.74 20.64 15.33
CA ASP A 673 -6.40 21.29 14.05
C ASP A 673 -4.87 21.30 13.85
N GLU A 674 -4.41 20.76 12.71
CA GLU A 674 -3.00 20.59 12.36
C GLU A 674 -2.50 21.76 11.50
N THR A 675 -1.26 22.20 11.71
CA THR A 675 -0.70 23.39 11.02
C THR A 675 0.64 23.08 10.39
N VAL A 676 0.67 23.05 9.06
CA VAL A 676 1.82 22.64 8.25
C VAL A 676 2.27 23.81 7.40
N ASP A 677 3.57 24.13 7.44
CA ASP A 677 4.19 24.97 6.41
C ASP A 677 4.32 24.15 5.13
N LEU A 678 3.52 24.47 4.11
CA LEU A 678 3.50 23.75 2.83
C LEU A 678 4.29 24.47 1.75
N PHE A 679 4.77 23.69 0.78
CA PHE A 679 5.26 24.12 -0.53
C PHE A 679 4.43 23.42 -1.59
N ALA A 680 3.84 24.17 -2.51
CA ALA A 680 3.14 23.67 -3.67
C ALA A 680 3.61 24.40 -4.94
N ALA A 681 3.87 23.66 -6.01
CA ALA A 681 4.28 24.23 -7.29
C ALA A 681 3.52 23.57 -8.46
N TRP A 682 3.13 24.36 -9.46
CA TRP A 682 2.35 23.88 -10.61
C TRP A 682 2.59 24.69 -11.88
N VAL A 683 2.22 24.11 -13.02
CA VAL A 683 2.12 24.78 -14.32
C VAL A 683 0.65 24.90 -14.72
N ASP A 684 0.26 26.08 -15.17
CA ASP A 684 -1.08 26.40 -15.66
C ASP A 684 -1.14 26.28 -17.19
N HIS A 685 -1.89 25.29 -17.69
CA HIS A 685 -2.04 25.03 -19.13
C HIS A 685 -2.83 26.13 -19.84
N ASN A 686 -3.74 26.82 -19.15
CA ASN A 686 -4.46 27.96 -19.71
C ASN A 686 -3.51 29.16 -19.96
N VAL A 687 -2.41 29.25 -19.22
CA VAL A 687 -1.35 30.26 -19.43
C VAL A 687 -0.34 29.82 -20.48
N THR A 688 0.02 28.53 -20.58
CA THR A 688 0.92 28.04 -21.66
C THR A 688 0.34 28.25 -23.05
N ASN A 689 -1.00 28.22 -23.19
CA ASN A 689 -1.70 28.18 -24.47
C ASN A 689 -1.24 27.00 -25.36
N ASN A 690 -0.75 25.92 -24.75
CA ASN A 690 -0.36 24.70 -25.45
C ASN A 690 -1.04 23.48 -24.81
N ASP A 691 -1.52 22.57 -25.66
CA ASP A 691 -2.09 21.30 -25.23
C ASP A 691 -1.03 20.32 -24.70
N THR A 692 0.27 20.62 -24.88
CA THR A 692 1.37 19.77 -24.42
C THR A 692 2.35 20.53 -23.51
N LEU A 693 2.94 19.82 -22.55
CA LEU A 693 4.15 20.27 -21.87
C LEU A 693 5.01 19.08 -21.42
N SER A 694 6.33 19.32 -21.33
CA SER A 694 7.27 18.42 -20.68
C SER A 694 8.23 19.16 -19.75
N TYR A 695 8.75 18.43 -18.77
CA TYR A 695 9.74 18.89 -17.80
C TYR A 695 10.56 17.72 -17.26
N SER A 696 11.75 18.01 -16.72
CA SER A 696 12.60 16.99 -16.10
C SER A 696 12.77 17.26 -14.61
N ILE A 697 12.77 16.21 -13.79
CA ILE A 697 12.92 16.24 -12.33
C ILE A 697 14.25 15.61 -11.96
N TYR A 698 14.94 16.19 -10.98
CA TYR A 698 16.24 15.79 -10.45
C TYR A 698 16.13 15.66 -8.93
N PRO A 699 15.68 14.52 -8.38
CA PRO A 699 15.58 14.31 -6.93
C PRO A 699 16.97 14.23 -6.26
N SER A 700 17.02 14.39 -4.92
CA SER A 700 18.21 14.15 -4.10
C SER A 700 19.49 14.91 -4.55
N ARG A 701 19.36 16.11 -5.13
CA ARG A 701 20.50 16.95 -5.49
C ARG A 701 20.95 17.81 -4.31
N SER A 702 22.21 17.63 -3.91
CA SER A 702 22.78 18.15 -2.65
C SER A 702 22.75 19.67 -2.46
N SER A 703 22.51 20.45 -3.51
CA SER A 703 22.38 21.91 -3.48
C SER A 703 21.81 22.45 -4.78
N ALA A 704 21.23 23.65 -4.73
CA ALA A 704 20.77 24.37 -5.93
C ALA A 704 21.90 24.60 -6.95
N SER A 705 23.14 24.78 -6.50
CA SER A 705 24.32 24.95 -7.37
C SER A 705 24.77 23.64 -8.03
N ALA A 706 24.73 22.52 -7.31
CA ALA A 706 24.98 21.20 -7.89
C ALA A 706 23.94 20.87 -8.97
N PHE A 707 22.66 21.06 -8.64
CA PHE A 707 21.55 20.91 -9.59
C PHE A 707 21.73 21.82 -10.82
N ALA A 708 22.01 23.11 -10.64
CA ALA A 708 22.20 24.05 -11.76
C ALA A 708 23.36 23.66 -12.70
N SER A 709 24.45 23.13 -12.15
CA SER A 709 25.61 22.64 -12.92
C SER A 709 25.28 21.39 -13.74
N GLU A 710 24.38 20.54 -13.26
CA GLU A 710 23.93 19.34 -13.95
C GLU A 710 22.87 19.67 -15.00
N ALA A 711 21.86 20.46 -14.63
CA ALA A 711 20.77 20.91 -15.51
C ALA A 711 21.29 21.65 -16.76
N SER A 712 22.36 22.44 -16.63
CA SER A 712 23.00 23.13 -17.76
C SER A 712 23.71 22.20 -18.76
N ASN A 713 23.94 20.94 -18.38
CA ASN A 713 24.59 19.90 -19.19
C ASN A 713 23.72 18.63 -19.27
N SER A 714 22.39 18.78 -19.18
CA SER A 714 21.44 17.67 -19.19
C SER A 714 21.64 16.78 -20.42
N PRO A 715 21.79 15.45 -20.26
CA PRO A 715 21.89 14.51 -21.38
C PRO A 715 20.52 14.17 -22.01
N ILE A 716 19.44 14.69 -21.42
CA ILE A 716 18.05 14.36 -21.77
C ILE A 716 17.57 15.21 -22.94
N GLN A 717 17.05 14.54 -23.97
CA GLN A 717 16.48 15.16 -25.18
C GLN A 717 15.06 14.65 -25.41
N THR A 718 14.08 15.56 -25.39
CA THR A 718 12.72 15.28 -25.85
C THR A 718 12.74 15.17 -27.38
N ILE A 719 12.36 13.99 -27.90
CA ILE A 719 12.38 13.68 -29.34
C ILE A 719 11.04 13.99 -29.98
N GLN A 720 9.93 13.65 -29.30
CA GLN A 720 8.57 13.90 -29.76
C GLN A 720 7.64 14.03 -28.55
N GLU A 721 6.73 15.00 -28.61
CA GLU A 721 5.80 15.33 -27.53
C GLU A 721 4.46 15.77 -28.13
N ASP A 722 3.59 14.80 -28.46
CA ASP A 722 2.26 15.06 -28.99
C ASP A 722 1.24 14.00 -28.54
N ARG A 723 -0.01 14.12 -29.02
CA ARG A 723 -1.13 13.22 -28.70
C ARG A 723 -1.02 11.80 -29.31
N SER A 724 0.04 11.53 -30.09
CA SER A 724 0.30 10.25 -30.74
C SER A 724 1.53 9.55 -30.18
N ILE A 725 2.60 10.31 -29.85
CA ILE A 725 3.86 9.78 -29.32
C ILE A 725 4.45 10.73 -28.26
N HIS A 726 4.90 10.16 -27.14
CA HIS A 726 5.90 10.78 -26.26
C HIS A 726 7.21 10.01 -26.37
N ALA A 727 8.32 10.68 -26.64
CA ALA A 727 9.63 10.05 -26.78
C ALA A 727 10.75 10.90 -26.20
N VAL A 728 11.63 10.28 -25.42
CA VAL A 728 12.78 10.92 -24.76
C VAL A 728 14.03 10.05 -24.88
N VAL A 729 15.20 10.68 -24.97
CA VAL A 729 16.51 10.00 -25.05
C VAL A 729 17.46 10.56 -23.99
N ASP A 730 18.07 9.67 -23.21
CA ASP A 730 19.29 9.93 -22.45
C ASP A 730 20.50 9.60 -23.33
N THR A 731 21.12 10.65 -23.87
CA THR A 731 22.28 10.54 -24.77
C THR A 731 23.57 10.09 -24.08
N GLN A 732 23.68 10.24 -22.76
CA GLN A 732 24.85 9.85 -21.99
C GLN A 732 24.86 8.33 -21.75
N ASN A 733 23.71 7.80 -21.32
CA ASN A 733 23.56 6.38 -20.98
C ASN A 733 23.07 5.50 -22.13
N ALA A 734 22.69 6.10 -23.26
CA ALA A 734 22.23 5.41 -24.47
C ALA A 734 20.90 4.66 -24.25
N ILE A 735 19.98 5.33 -23.55
CA ILE A 735 18.62 4.85 -23.28
C ILE A 735 17.62 5.74 -24.03
N ALA A 736 16.70 5.12 -24.77
CA ALA A 736 15.54 5.81 -25.33
C ALA A 736 14.26 5.22 -24.72
N MET A 737 13.27 6.07 -24.44
CA MET A 737 11.95 5.65 -23.99
C MET A 737 10.89 6.25 -24.91
N VAL A 738 9.94 5.42 -25.34
CA VAL A 738 8.92 5.77 -26.33
C VAL A 738 7.57 5.22 -25.87
N VAL A 739 6.56 6.08 -25.90
CA VAL A 739 5.15 5.73 -25.73
C VAL A 739 4.47 5.94 -27.07
N PHE A 740 3.87 4.88 -27.61
CA PHE A 740 2.95 4.96 -28.74
C PHE A 740 1.54 4.98 -28.16
N TRP A 741 0.84 6.11 -28.30
CA TRP A 741 -0.51 6.28 -27.74
C TRP A 741 -1.62 5.79 -28.66
N GLY A 742 -1.44 5.90 -29.98
CA GLY A 742 -2.43 5.48 -30.98
C GLY A 742 -2.64 3.97 -30.95
N SER A 743 -3.90 3.49 -31.02
CA SER A 743 -4.22 2.06 -31.04
C SER A 743 -3.64 1.31 -32.25
N THR A 744 -3.37 2.03 -33.34
CA THR A 744 -2.65 1.59 -34.55
C THR A 744 -1.13 1.81 -34.48
N GLY A 745 -0.61 2.19 -33.30
CA GLY A 745 0.78 2.57 -33.09
C GLY A 745 1.17 3.90 -33.74
N GLY A 746 2.38 3.96 -34.26
CA GLY A 746 3.01 5.17 -34.80
C GLY A 746 4.47 4.93 -35.16
N SER A 747 5.17 5.97 -35.62
CA SER A 747 6.61 5.90 -35.93
C SER A 747 7.35 7.11 -35.37
N VAL A 748 8.47 6.86 -34.70
CA VAL A 748 9.39 7.90 -34.20
C VAL A 748 10.79 7.65 -34.77
N SER A 749 11.64 8.68 -34.87
CA SER A 749 13.06 8.52 -35.15
C SER A 749 13.88 9.07 -33.99
N ILE A 750 14.65 8.21 -33.34
CA ILE A 750 15.56 8.58 -32.26
C ILE A 750 17.01 8.73 -32.80
N PRO A 751 17.82 9.66 -32.27
CA PRO A 751 19.26 9.69 -32.58
C PRO A 751 19.91 8.37 -32.14
N ALA A 752 20.80 7.83 -32.97
CA ALA A 752 21.61 6.68 -32.57
C ALA A 752 22.72 7.16 -31.63
N THR A 753 22.73 6.72 -30.38
CA THR A 753 23.57 7.33 -29.34
C THR A 753 24.94 6.67 -29.20
N LYS A 754 25.04 5.33 -29.23
CA LYS A 754 26.33 4.61 -29.06
C LYS A 754 26.53 3.31 -29.84
N VAL A 755 25.60 2.84 -30.68
CA VAL A 755 25.85 1.62 -31.47
C VAL A 755 26.91 1.86 -32.56
N SER A 756 28.13 1.38 -32.32
CA SER A 756 29.24 1.44 -33.26
C SER A 756 28.91 0.74 -34.58
N GLY A 757 28.86 1.51 -35.68
CA GLY A 757 28.64 0.99 -37.05
C GLY A 757 27.26 1.30 -37.65
N LEU A 758 26.40 2.05 -36.95
CA LEU A 758 25.11 2.53 -37.46
C LEU A 758 25.12 4.07 -37.49
N GLU A 759 24.80 4.70 -38.62
CA GLU A 759 24.87 6.17 -38.75
C GLU A 759 23.51 6.87 -38.54
N ASN A 760 23.57 7.97 -37.79
CA ASN A 760 22.57 9.03 -37.62
C ASN A 760 21.30 8.73 -36.81
N SER A 761 20.44 7.78 -37.21
CA SER A 761 19.18 7.54 -36.47
C SER A 761 18.61 6.12 -36.56
N ILE A 762 17.78 5.79 -35.57
CA ILE A 762 16.96 4.57 -35.54
C ILE A 762 15.50 5.02 -35.64
N SER A 763 14.83 4.65 -36.74
CA SER A 763 13.38 4.81 -36.88
C SER A 763 12.70 3.57 -36.29
N ILE A 764 11.79 3.78 -35.35
CA ILE A 764 11.06 2.74 -34.64
C ILE A 764 9.58 2.92 -34.94
N THR A 765 8.95 1.90 -35.51
CA THR A 765 7.52 1.87 -35.83
C THR A 765 6.83 0.78 -35.03
N SER A 766 5.78 1.13 -34.29
CA SER A 766 4.84 0.17 -33.69
C SER A 766 3.57 0.12 -34.51
N ASN A 767 2.92 -1.05 -34.59
CA ASN A 767 1.57 -1.22 -35.16
C ASN A 767 0.46 -1.16 -34.09
N ASN A 768 0.81 -0.97 -32.82
CA ASN A 768 -0.10 -0.93 -31.67
C ASN A 768 0.32 0.15 -30.66
N ALA A 769 -0.61 0.55 -29.78
CA ALA A 769 -0.26 1.36 -28.62
C ALA A 769 0.61 0.53 -27.67
N LEU A 770 1.78 1.04 -27.28
CA LEU A 770 2.80 0.31 -26.51
C LEU A 770 3.69 1.27 -25.72
N VAL A 771 4.34 0.76 -24.67
CA VAL A 771 5.47 1.42 -24.00
C VAL A 771 6.75 0.63 -24.31
N LEU A 772 7.80 1.34 -24.73
CA LEU A 772 9.07 0.78 -25.16
C LEU A 772 10.24 1.50 -24.48
N ILE A 773 11.17 0.74 -23.91
CA ILE A 773 12.48 1.19 -23.44
C ILE A 773 13.53 0.51 -24.31
N VAL A 774 14.36 1.28 -25.01
CA VAL A 774 15.50 0.79 -25.79
C VAL A 774 16.78 1.07 -25.01
N ASP A 775 17.56 0.03 -24.76
CA ASP A 775 18.88 0.11 -24.15
C ASP A 775 19.92 -0.25 -25.23
N GLU A 776 20.44 0.79 -25.91
CA GLU A 776 21.45 0.61 -26.95
C GLU A 776 22.76 0.07 -26.37
N LYS A 777 23.10 0.43 -25.14
CA LYS A 777 24.37 0.09 -24.48
C LYS A 777 24.46 -1.40 -24.17
N ASN A 778 23.41 -1.98 -23.62
CA ASN A 778 23.33 -3.42 -23.31
C ASN A 778 22.76 -4.23 -24.47
N GLY A 779 22.30 -3.57 -25.54
CA GLY A 779 21.73 -4.23 -26.71
C GLY A 779 20.46 -5.00 -26.33
N SER A 780 19.49 -4.32 -25.74
CA SER A 780 18.18 -4.89 -25.39
C SER A 780 17.06 -3.86 -25.53
N PHE A 781 15.81 -4.33 -25.46
CA PHE A 781 14.67 -3.47 -25.20
C PHE A 781 13.68 -4.16 -24.26
N ALA A 782 12.99 -3.37 -23.46
CA ALA A 782 11.83 -3.79 -22.66
C ALA A 782 10.57 -3.18 -23.27
N VAL A 783 9.51 -3.97 -23.39
CA VAL A 783 8.23 -3.53 -23.97
C VAL A 783 7.06 -4.10 -23.18
N SER A 784 6.00 -3.32 -23.01
CA SER A 784 4.75 -3.78 -22.41
C SER A 784 3.53 -3.27 -23.20
N ASP A 785 2.41 -3.98 -23.00
CA ASP A 785 1.07 -3.54 -23.38
C ASP A 785 0.30 -3.08 -22.13
N PRO A 786 0.21 -1.75 -21.88
CA PRO A 786 -0.61 -1.20 -20.80
C PRO A 786 -2.09 -1.56 -20.87
N THR A 787 -2.64 -1.94 -22.04
CA THR A 787 -4.06 -2.35 -22.12
C THR A 787 -4.33 -3.70 -21.48
N GLN A 788 -3.31 -4.56 -21.38
CA GLN A 788 -3.41 -5.97 -20.96
C GLN A 788 -4.30 -6.82 -21.88
N THR A 789 -4.46 -6.43 -23.15
CA THR A 789 -5.34 -7.10 -24.12
C THR A 789 -4.61 -7.71 -25.32
N LEU A 790 -3.43 -7.19 -25.66
CA LEU A 790 -2.64 -7.66 -26.80
C LEU A 790 -1.99 -8.99 -26.45
N LYS A 791 -2.12 -9.98 -27.34
CA LYS A 791 -1.29 -11.20 -27.29
C LYS A 791 0.04 -10.99 -27.98
N THR A 792 0.05 -10.15 -29.02
CA THR A 792 1.24 -9.88 -29.84
C THR A 792 1.22 -8.44 -30.35
N ALA A 793 2.41 -7.92 -30.68
CA ALA A 793 2.58 -6.71 -31.48
C ALA A 793 3.86 -6.80 -32.33
N GLN A 794 4.01 -5.90 -33.29
CA GLN A 794 5.13 -5.82 -34.23
C GLN A 794 5.87 -4.50 -34.05
N LEU A 795 7.15 -4.57 -33.66
CA LEU A 795 8.06 -3.42 -33.66
C LEU A 795 8.97 -3.51 -34.88
N THR A 796 9.03 -2.45 -35.68
CA THR A 796 9.91 -2.35 -36.85
C THR A 796 11.02 -1.35 -36.59
N PHE A 797 12.26 -1.81 -36.60
CA PHE A 797 13.45 -1.00 -36.46
C PHE A 797 14.07 -0.79 -37.85
N ASN A 798 14.16 0.47 -38.27
CA ASN A 798 14.77 0.91 -39.53
C ASN A 798 16.01 1.73 -39.20
N ILE A 799 17.18 1.21 -39.56
CA ILE A 799 18.45 1.88 -39.28
C ILE A 799 18.96 2.55 -40.56
N SER A 800 19.24 3.85 -40.50
CA SER A 800 19.90 4.56 -41.62
C SER A 800 21.32 4.04 -41.85
N GLY A 801 21.73 3.94 -43.11
CA GLY A 801 23.10 3.53 -43.49
C GLY A 801 23.28 2.07 -43.94
N GLY A 802 22.24 1.23 -43.98
CA GLY A 802 22.24 0.00 -44.79
C GLY A 802 22.04 -1.35 -44.08
N ALA A 803 21.76 -1.38 -42.78
CA ALA A 803 21.51 -2.63 -42.05
C ALA A 803 20.15 -3.31 -42.38
N GLY A 804 19.28 -2.62 -43.13
CA GLY A 804 17.94 -3.08 -43.53
C GLY A 804 16.87 -2.88 -42.45
N SER A 805 15.61 -3.04 -42.85
CA SER A 805 14.46 -3.04 -41.93
C SER A 805 14.40 -4.35 -41.15
N LYS A 806 14.06 -4.27 -39.85
CA LYS A 806 14.01 -5.43 -38.94
C LYS A 806 12.70 -5.42 -38.16
N VAL A 807 11.88 -6.43 -38.40
CA VAL A 807 10.57 -6.58 -37.76
C VAL A 807 10.68 -7.60 -36.63
N VAL A 808 10.25 -7.21 -35.43
CA VAL A 808 10.32 -8.01 -34.22
C VAL A 808 8.90 -8.27 -33.73
N SER A 809 8.55 -9.55 -33.60
CA SER A 809 7.27 -9.95 -33.03
C SER A 809 7.38 -10.11 -31.52
N VAL A 810 6.70 -9.24 -30.79
CA VAL A 810 6.58 -9.31 -29.33
C VAL A 810 5.44 -10.26 -29.00
N GLN A 811 5.66 -11.20 -28.09
CA GLN A 811 4.61 -12.03 -27.48
C GLN A 811 4.41 -11.51 -26.07
N PHE A 812 3.22 -11.00 -25.76
CA PHE A 812 2.94 -10.46 -24.43
C PHE A 812 2.52 -11.54 -23.45
N PRO A 813 2.80 -11.37 -22.14
CA PRO A 813 2.27 -12.24 -21.09
C PRO A 813 0.75 -12.14 -21.03
N THR A 814 0.11 -13.20 -20.52
CA THR A 814 -1.36 -13.30 -20.44
C THR A 814 -1.80 -13.81 -19.07
N GLY A 815 -3.09 -13.69 -18.76
CA GLY A 815 -3.60 -14.01 -17.42
C GLY A 815 -3.06 -13.03 -16.39
N GLY A 816 -2.70 -13.51 -15.20
CA GLY A 816 -2.23 -12.64 -14.11
C GLY A 816 -0.98 -11.80 -14.41
N GLN A 817 -0.19 -12.19 -15.41
CA GLN A 817 1.02 -11.48 -15.83
C GLN A 817 0.78 -10.43 -16.93
N ALA A 818 -0.45 -10.29 -17.45
CA ALA A 818 -0.74 -9.35 -18.53
C ALA A 818 -0.42 -7.90 -18.11
N GLY A 819 0.30 -7.17 -18.95
CA GLY A 819 0.83 -5.84 -18.63
C GLY A 819 2.26 -5.83 -18.09
N SER A 820 2.82 -6.98 -17.68
CA SER A 820 4.23 -7.07 -17.32
C SER A 820 5.16 -6.93 -18.54
N SER A 821 6.43 -6.58 -18.28
CA SER A 821 7.40 -6.23 -19.33
C SER A 821 8.05 -7.46 -19.98
N VAL A 822 8.13 -7.44 -21.30
CA VAL A 822 8.90 -8.42 -22.09
C VAL A 822 10.26 -7.81 -22.42
N ILE A 823 11.34 -8.44 -21.97
CA ILE A 823 12.72 -8.00 -22.24
C ILE A 823 13.34 -8.88 -23.33
N LEU A 824 13.80 -8.27 -24.43
CA LEU A 824 14.36 -8.97 -25.59
C LEU A 824 15.73 -8.40 -25.98
N PRO A 825 16.74 -9.24 -26.27
CA PRO A 825 18.05 -8.76 -26.72
C PRO A 825 18.03 -8.36 -28.20
N TYR A 826 18.60 -7.20 -28.50
CA TYR A 826 18.73 -6.59 -29.83
C TYR A 826 19.35 -7.58 -30.83
N ALA A 827 20.36 -8.35 -30.42
CA ALA A 827 21.00 -9.35 -31.27
C ALA A 827 20.03 -10.46 -31.76
N LYS A 828 19.11 -10.96 -30.91
CA LYS A 828 18.10 -11.95 -31.35
C LYS A 828 16.98 -11.30 -32.17
N ALA A 829 16.63 -10.05 -31.85
CA ALA A 829 15.65 -9.26 -32.59
C ALA A 829 16.12 -8.91 -34.02
N LEU A 830 17.43 -8.69 -34.22
CA LEU A 830 18.02 -8.41 -35.53
C LEU A 830 18.43 -9.68 -36.32
N ALA A 831 18.64 -10.82 -35.65
CA ALA A 831 19.13 -12.06 -36.23
C ALA A 831 18.02 -13.02 -36.73
N SER A 832 17.18 -12.57 -37.66
CA SER A 832 16.22 -13.43 -38.38
C SER A 832 16.03 -13.04 -39.86
N ALA A 833 17.13 -12.99 -40.63
CA ALA A 833 17.08 -12.72 -42.08
C ALA A 833 18.09 -13.50 -42.95
N GLN A 834 18.75 -14.52 -42.42
CA GLN A 834 19.55 -15.47 -43.22
C GLN A 834 19.27 -16.90 -42.76
N GLY A 835 18.54 -17.65 -43.59
CA GLY A 835 18.05 -18.99 -43.27
C GLY A 835 17.34 -19.62 -44.47
N GLY A 836 18.01 -19.64 -45.62
CA GLY A 836 17.49 -20.26 -46.84
C GLY A 836 17.28 -21.77 -46.66
N SER A 837 16.23 -22.29 -47.30
CA SER A 837 15.80 -23.70 -47.32
C SER A 837 16.95 -24.72 -47.28
N ARG A 838 17.02 -25.49 -46.18
CA ARG A 838 17.41 -26.91 -46.21
C ARG A 838 16.57 -27.71 -45.23
N THR A 839 15.80 -28.64 -45.77
CA THR A 839 15.07 -29.66 -45.01
C THR A 839 16.02 -30.71 -44.45
N SER A 840 16.00 -30.95 -43.14
CA SER A 840 16.52 -32.18 -42.54
C SER A 840 15.56 -32.68 -41.46
N SER A 841 15.03 -33.88 -41.68
CA SER A 841 14.10 -34.57 -40.77
C SER A 841 14.83 -35.10 -39.53
N ALA A 842 14.37 -34.73 -38.33
CA ALA A 842 14.69 -35.43 -37.09
C ALA A 842 13.52 -35.40 -36.09
N SER A 843 13.11 -36.60 -35.70
CA SER A 843 12.33 -37.05 -34.53
C SER A 843 11.73 -36.03 -33.55
N ARG A 844 10.43 -36.15 -33.31
CA ARG A 844 9.75 -35.55 -32.14
C ARG A 844 10.22 -36.18 -30.84
N LEU A 845 10.57 -35.36 -29.86
CA LEU A 845 10.63 -35.71 -28.44
C LEU A 845 9.92 -34.60 -27.67
N SER A 846 8.85 -34.94 -26.96
CA SER A 846 8.08 -34.01 -26.14
C SER A 846 8.72 -33.85 -24.77
N LEU A 847 9.15 -32.63 -24.43
CA LEU A 847 9.47 -32.23 -23.08
C LEU A 847 8.60 -31.04 -22.69
N SER A 848 7.92 -31.16 -21.55
CA SER A 848 7.10 -30.12 -20.94
C SER A 848 7.97 -28.99 -20.36
N PRO A 849 7.48 -27.74 -20.31
CA PRO A 849 8.25 -26.63 -19.76
C PRO A 849 8.34 -26.73 -18.24
N LEU A 850 9.57 -26.73 -17.72
CA LEU A 850 9.88 -26.42 -16.31
C LEU A 850 10.30 -24.95 -16.19
N SER A 851 10.08 -24.39 -15.01
CA SER A 851 10.22 -22.96 -14.69
C SER A 851 11.63 -22.38 -14.93
N PRO A 852 11.77 -21.16 -15.49
CA PRO A 852 13.05 -20.49 -15.66
C PRO A 852 13.37 -19.54 -14.49
N TYR A 853 13.82 -20.09 -13.36
CA TYR A 853 14.55 -19.34 -12.33
C TYR A 853 15.96 -19.92 -12.16
N LEU A 854 16.92 -19.43 -12.96
CA LEU A 854 18.35 -19.47 -12.65
C LEU A 854 19.10 -18.51 -13.60
N ILE A 855 19.63 -17.41 -13.07
CA ILE A 855 20.66 -16.58 -13.74
C ILE A 855 21.89 -16.53 -12.82
N LEU A 856 23.06 -16.44 -13.47
CA LEU A 856 24.38 -16.72 -12.91
C LEU A 856 24.74 -15.84 -11.69
N LEU A 857 25.23 -16.50 -10.64
CA LEU A 857 26.16 -15.88 -9.69
C LEU A 857 27.57 -15.88 -10.28
N ALA A 858 28.15 -14.69 -10.48
CA ALA A 858 29.57 -14.54 -10.74
C ALA A 858 30.31 -14.38 -9.40
N ILE A 859 30.95 -15.45 -8.93
CA ILE A 859 31.79 -15.44 -7.72
C ILE A 859 33.23 -15.08 -8.13
N PRO A 860 33.91 -14.11 -7.48
CA PRO A 860 35.32 -13.84 -7.73
C PRO A 860 36.18 -14.98 -7.17
N ALA A 861 37.11 -15.48 -7.98
CA ALA A 861 37.99 -16.58 -7.60
C ALA A 861 39.03 -16.13 -6.54
N VAL A 862 38.85 -16.59 -5.30
CA VAL A 862 39.90 -16.59 -4.28
C VAL A 862 40.53 -17.98 -4.26
N ALA A 863 41.79 -18.08 -4.64
CA ALA A 863 42.53 -19.33 -4.69
C ALA A 863 42.90 -19.83 -3.29
N LEU A 864 42.87 -21.15 -3.07
CA LEU A 864 43.31 -21.78 -1.82
C LEU A 864 44.18 -23.00 -2.08
N PHE A 865 45.47 -22.84 -1.79
CA PHE A 865 46.48 -23.81 -1.38
C PHE A 865 46.59 -25.19 -2.07
N SER A 866 47.77 -25.43 -2.65
CA SER A 866 48.44 -26.74 -2.60
C SER A 866 49.92 -26.61 -2.18
N ALA A 867 50.12 -26.78 -0.86
CA ALA A 867 51.17 -27.57 -0.22
C ALA A 867 52.68 -27.19 -0.27
N ILE A 868 53.33 -27.43 0.89
CA ILE A 868 54.74 -27.81 1.13
C ILE A 868 55.78 -26.72 1.49
N ASP A 869 56.17 -26.80 2.77
CA ASP A 869 57.47 -26.58 3.44
C ASP A 869 58.13 -25.19 3.71
N ALA A 870 58.76 -25.19 4.89
CA ALA A 870 59.90 -24.38 5.38
C ALA A 870 59.68 -22.92 5.87
N PHE A 871 59.54 -22.79 7.19
CA PHE A 871 60.15 -21.72 8.01
C PHE A 871 61.70 -21.71 7.90
N PRO A 872 62.44 -20.70 8.41
CA PRO A 872 62.03 -19.43 9.03
C PRO A 872 62.76 -18.17 8.47
N VAL A 873 62.34 -16.97 8.89
CA VAL A 873 63.06 -15.98 9.75
C VAL A 873 62.11 -14.83 10.09
#